data_AF-A0A0E9LXL7-F1
#
_entry.id   AF-A0A0E9LXL7-F1
#
_cell.length_a   1.000
_cell.length_b   1.000
_cell.length_c   1.000
_cell.angle_alpha   90.00
_cell.angle_beta   90.00
_cell.angle_gamma   90.00
#
_symmetry.space_group_name_H-M   'P 1'
#
loop_
_entity.id
_entity.type
_entity.pdbx_description
1 polymer ?
#
loop_
_entity_poly.entity_id
_entity_poly.type
_entity_poly.pdbx_seq_one_letter_code
_entity_poly.pdbx_strand_id
1 'polypeptide(L)'
;MFTIYLNRFTRRLGTLKWLKPFFLVLLFNGTVDSMAQKDVMLQAFYWDVPVDTEMKNGFWWDNLTSKAQELKNMGITAIWVPSPAKGNWGITDMGYGIYDHFDLGDYDQKGSVETRFGSRSELEIMIAGMQDTTNHQAPIEVYADIILNHIYGSDENAEANPAVKQYVFDEAFRNGSQFTPYPSNEITWVLPNARAGDYFIKIKGYCLNFDTAADNRGYDLQIDYQNSGFNEIFSWEKEPNNGDGQFNAFPASGASIRAFMDNKSDVDEFKVTAPGDQNIIIKLTSREQSNGDWNWGDQTKGYYPVEIWHNGVNLTVSILEAHTNTSLTFPVHTGPSEQNWKWNYSHFHPVDHNDWLGNWGNGDEIISNTKGYGNDLNTFSEEVQQRMNTWGVWLVERMKFDGFRLDFVRGFQESYAADWINSLPPKNSQQRFIVGEYWGSAQSIQDWVHTLDAHGARASAFDFPLKSVLTELCNKGEDFDMRQLNHAGLVRNNEGLHILSSAVVTFLENHDTGKEHDKWVTKDWHLGYAYILTHEGRPCLFYPHLYGVQLQDNQNSAHHVAIPPSLQKELLDLLFIRSTYLDGALTVLSQVGRPYPAEEASDVYVARRKAMRPSKGPSSLSTTATQQKDSGWMRPRMDGPPGRVRNWSMP
;
A
#
# COMPACT_ATOMS: atom_id res chain seq x y z
N MET A 1 26.78 28.59 -4.70
CA MET A 1 26.39 27.77 -5.86
C MET A 1 26.79 26.36 -5.50
N PHE A 2 25.88 25.38 -5.63
CA PHE A 2 26.08 24.00 -5.17
C PHE A 2 26.07 23.06 -6.37
N THR A 3 27.06 22.18 -6.50
CA THR A 3 27.17 21.21 -7.61
C THR A 3 27.16 19.80 -7.03
N ILE A 4 26.27 18.97 -7.56
CA ILE A 4 26.03 17.57 -7.22
C ILE A 4 26.75 16.72 -8.27
N TYR A 5 27.56 15.76 -7.82
CA TYR A 5 28.34 14.87 -8.68
C TYR A 5 28.04 13.41 -8.35
N LEU A 6 27.23 12.74 -9.16
CA LEU A 6 27.10 11.29 -9.06
C LEU A 6 28.09 10.67 -10.05
N ASN A 7 29.10 9.95 -9.55
CA ASN A 7 30.18 9.37 -10.37
C ASN A 7 30.49 7.94 -9.91
N ARG A 8 30.87 7.08 -10.87
CA ARG A 8 31.17 5.65 -10.69
C ARG A 8 32.66 5.27 -10.63
N PHE A 9 33.63 6.18 -10.77
CA PHE A 9 35.05 5.78 -10.93
C PHE A 9 36.03 6.04 -9.76
N THR A 10 36.83 4.99 -9.49
CA THR A 10 38.27 5.05 -9.18
C THR A 10 39.11 4.69 -10.43
N ARG A 11 39.40 5.66 -11.32
CA ARG A 11 40.57 5.62 -12.22
C ARG A 11 40.89 7.02 -12.75
N ARG A 12 42.17 7.21 -13.09
CA ARG A 12 42.93 8.47 -13.19
C ARG A 12 42.21 9.64 -13.89
N LEU A 13 42.26 10.81 -13.23
CA LEU A 13 42.19 12.12 -13.87
C LEU A 13 43.27 12.21 -14.96
N GLY A 14 42.84 12.10 -16.23
CA GLY A 14 43.63 12.55 -17.37
C GLY A 14 43.70 14.07 -17.37
N THR A 15 44.88 14.61 -17.65
CA THR A 15 45.18 16.04 -17.68
C THR A 15 44.34 16.78 -18.73
N LEU A 16 43.71 17.86 -18.25
CA LEU A 16 42.93 18.83 -19.00
C LEU A 16 43.76 19.48 -20.13
N LYS A 17 43.21 19.55 -21.35
CA LYS A 17 43.61 20.57 -22.33
C LYS A 17 42.43 21.52 -22.57
N TRP A 18 42.71 22.80 -22.39
CA TRP A 18 41.84 23.94 -22.64
C TRP A 18 41.47 24.08 -24.11
N LEU A 19 40.21 24.43 -24.42
CA LEU A 19 39.81 25.13 -25.65
C LEU A 19 38.64 26.10 -25.42
N LYS A 20 38.55 27.07 -26.33
CA LYS A 20 38.06 28.46 -26.25
C LYS A 20 36.53 28.65 -26.37
N PRO A 21 35.99 29.87 -26.10
CA PRO A 21 34.56 30.12 -25.95
C PRO A 21 33.89 30.44 -27.30
N PHE A 22 32.68 29.93 -27.57
CA PHE A 22 31.82 30.46 -28.62
C PHE A 22 30.33 30.45 -28.23
N PHE A 23 29.75 31.65 -28.39
CA PHE A 23 28.36 32.11 -28.59
C PHE A 23 27.18 31.49 -27.83
N LEU A 24 26.55 32.39 -27.07
CA LEU A 24 25.23 32.27 -26.44
C LEU A 24 24.14 32.56 -27.48
N VAL A 25 23.31 31.55 -27.80
CA VAL A 25 22.00 31.78 -28.42
C VAL A 25 20.98 31.69 -27.28
N LEU A 26 20.38 32.84 -26.95
CA LEU A 26 19.26 32.94 -26.01
C LEU A 26 17.96 32.69 -26.77
N LEU A 27 17.44 31.46 -26.69
CA LEU A 27 16.03 31.19 -26.92
C LEU A 27 15.34 31.27 -25.55
N PHE A 28 14.51 32.31 -25.37
CA PHE A 28 13.60 32.40 -24.23
C PHE A 28 12.41 31.47 -24.48
N ASN A 29 12.53 30.21 -24.04
CA ASN A 29 11.34 29.44 -23.66
C ASN A 29 11.10 29.75 -22.18
N GLY A 30 9.88 30.19 -21.83
CA GLY A 30 9.49 30.41 -20.45
C GLY A 30 9.53 29.08 -19.70
N THR A 31 10.64 28.80 -19.03
CA THR A 31 10.76 27.66 -18.11
C THR A 31 10.05 28.03 -16.82
N VAL A 32 9.01 27.28 -16.48
CA VAL A 32 8.49 27.25 -15.11
C VAL A 32 9.62 26.64 -14.27
N ASP A 33 10.33 27.46 -13.49
CA ASP A 33 11.44 27.00 -12.65
C ASP A 33 10.88 26.06 -11.55
N SER A 34 11.06 24.74 -11.71
CA SER A 34 10.74 23.75 -10.68
C SER A 34 11.72 23.88 -9.51
N MET A 35 11.18 24.07 -8.32
CA MET A 35 11.95 24.16 -7.07
C MET A 35 11.84 22.85 -6.30
N ALA A 36 12.87 22.46 -5.55
CA ALA A 36 12.65 21.46 -4.51
C ALA A 36 11.90 22.08 -3.36
N GLN A 37 11.04 21.26 -2.76
CA GLN A 37 10.35 21.64 -1.56
C GLN A 37 11.33 21.69 -0.39
N LYS A 38 11.11 22.58 0.57
CA LYS A 38 12.02 22.67 1.74
C LYS A 38 11.81 21.54 2.73
N ASP A 39 10.66 20.89 2.66
CA ASP A 39 10.29 19.80 3.55
C ASP A 39 11.00 18.49 3.20
N VAL A 40 11.05 17.65 4.22
CA VAL A 40 11.59 16.31 4.23
C VAL A 40 10.66 15.44 5.06
N MET A 41 10.12 14.42 4.42
CA MET A 41 9.25 13.44 5.05
C MET A 41 10.05 12.21 5.47
N LEU A 42 9.59 11.53 6.52
CA LEU A 42 10.08 10.21 6.93
C LEU A 42 8.89 9.25 7.02
N GLN A 43 8.91 8.16 6.26
CA GLN A 43 8.06 7.02 6.59
C GLN A 43 8.59 6.40 7.87
N ALA A 44 7.88 6.62 8.98
CA ALA A 44 8.33 6.35 10.34
C ALA A 44 7.95 4.94 10.83
N PHE A 45 7.93 3.96 9.91
CA PHE A 45 7.67 2.54 10.18
C PHE A 45 8.20 1.68 9.02
N TYR A 46 8.16 0.36 9.20
CA TYR A 46 8.50 -0.66 8.21
C TYR A 46 7.62 -1.90 8.45
N TRP A 47 7.71 -2.94 7.61
CA TRP A 47 6.72 -4.02 7.58
C TRP A 47 6.57 -4.78 8.90
N ASP A 48 7.64 -4.98 9.66
CA ASP A 48 7.68 -5.83 10.85
C ASP A 48 8.15 -5.06 12.09
N VAL A 49 7.62 -3.83 12.30
CA VAL A 49 7.95 -3.06 13.51
C VAL A 49 7.73 -3.91 14.77
N PRO A 50 8.65 -3.90 15.73
CA PRO A 50 8.61 -4.85 16.84
C PRO A 50 7.44 -4.54 17.77
N VAL A 51 6.90 -5.58 18.39
CA VAL A 51 5.75 -5.55 19.30
C VAL A 51 5.88 -6.68 20.32
N ASP A 52 5.39 -6.48 21.54
CA ASP A 52 5.27 -7.56 22.52
C ASP A 52 3.91 -8.25 22.34
N THR A 53 3.91 -9.33 21.57
CA THR A 53 2.68 -10.11 21.32
C THR A 53 2.19 -10.89 22.53
N GLU A 54 3.07 -11.24 23.48
CA GLU A 54 2.71 -12.03 24.66
C GLU A 54 1.98 -11.15 25.68
N MET A 55 2.52 -9.95 25.94
CA MET A 55 1.93 -8.97 26.84
C MET A 55 0.88 -8.08 26.16
N LYS A 56 0.70 -8.24 24.84
CA LYS A 56 -0.22 -7.45 24.01
C LYS A 56 0.06 -5.94 24.07
N ASN A 57 1.34 -5.58 24.04
CA ASN A 57 1.83 -4.23 24.27
C ASN A 57 2.59 -3.70 23.04
N GLY A 58 2.05 -2.67 22.40
CA GLY A 58 2.72 -1.88 21.38
C GLY A 58 3.63 -0.83 22.02
N PHE A 59 4.75 -0.51 21.38
CA PHE A 59 5.68 0.50 21.90
C PHE A 59 6.22 1.42 20.80
N TRP A 60 5.60 1.38 19.62
CA TRP A 60 6.08 2.14 18.47
C TRP A 60 5.82 3.64 18.65
N TRP A 61 4.68 4.02 19.23
CA TRP A 61 4.38 5.41 19.59
C TRP A 61 5.37 5.98 20.60
N ASP A 62 5.74 5.21 21.62
CA ASP A 62 6.78 5.58 22.57
C ASP A 62 8.15 5.73 21.91
N ASN A 63 8.52 4.78 21.04
CA ASN A 63 9.76 4.86 20.28
C ASN A 63 9.82 6.15 19.45
N LEU A 64 8.75 6.50 18.71
CA LEU A 64 8.70 7.74 17.94
C LEU A 64 8.70 8.98 18.84
N THR A 65 7.99 8.96 19.97
CA THR A 65 8.00 10.04 20.97
C THR A 65 9.43 10.33 21.45
N SER A 66 10.19 9.29 21.78
CA SER A 66 11.59 9.44 22.23
C SER A 66 12.53 10.05 21.18
N LYS A 67 12.14 9.97 19.90
CA LYS A 67 12.91 10.44 18.74
C LYS A 67 12.49 11.83 18.26
N ALA A 68 11.40 12.40 18.77
CA ALA A 68 10.87 13.67 18.27
C ALA A 68 11.93 14.79 18.23
N GLN A 69 12.71 14.95 19.29
CA GLN A 69 13.77 15.97 19.35
C GLN A 69 14.94 15.67 18.41
N GLU A 70 15.32 14.39 18.28
CA GLU A 70 16.35 13.94 17.35
C GLU A 70 15.94 14.27 15.91
N LEU A 71 14.72 13.89 15.50
CA LEU A 71 14.17 14.12 14.17
C LEU A 71 14.10 15.62 13.83
N LYS A 72 13.67 16.47 14.79
CA LYS A 72 13.69 17.94 14.63
C LYS A 72 15.10 18.45 14.35
N ASN A 73 16.09 17.96 15.08
CA ASN A 73 17.49 18.36 14.90
C ASN A 73 18.07 17.89 13.56
N MET A 74 17.58 16.76 13.02
CA MET A 74 17.94 16.27 11.69
C MET A 74 17.32 17.11 10.56
N GLY A 75 16.31 17.93 10.86
CA GLY A 75 15.57 18.72 9.86
C GLY A 75 14.46 17.93 9.17
N ILE A 76 13.99 16.84 9.77
CA ILE A 76 12.74 16.19 9.35
C ILE A 76 11.58 17.15 9.66
N THR A 77 10.68 17.34 8.69
CA THR A 77 9.56 18.27 8.82
C THR A 77 8.21 17.57 8.86
N ALA A 78 8.15 16.30 8.44
CA ALA A 78 6.95 15.49 8.55
C ALA A 78 7.29 14.00 8.75
N ILE A 79 6.42 13.29 9.45
CA ILE A 79 6.45 11.82 9.54
C ILE A 79 5.16 11.24 8.99
N TRP A 80 5.27 10.18 8.21
CA TRP A 80 4.16 9.30 7.85
C TRP A 80 4.19 8.10 8.80
N VAL A 81 3.12 7.95 9.59
CA VAL A 81 2.94 6.88 10.57
C VAL A 81 1.98 5.82 10.01
N PRO A 82 2.09 4.55 10.45
CA PRO A 82 1.18 3.50 9.99
C PRO A 82 -0.26 3.79 10.44
N SER A 83 -1.22 3.05 9.89
CA SER A 83 -2.63 3.20 10.27
C SER A 83 -2.79 3.00 11.78
N PRO A 84 -3.31 3.99 12.52
CA PRO A 84 -3.43 3.91 13.97
C PRO A 84 -4.64 3.08 14.41
N ALA A 85 -5.50 2.65 13.49
CA ALA A 85 -6.75 1.98 13.78
C ALA A 85 -6.58 0.48 14.08
N LYS A 86 -7.48 -0.08 14.89
CA LYS A 86 -7.50 -1.51 15.24
C LYS A 86 -7.70 -2.36 13.98
N GLY A 87 -6.76 -3.27 13.76
CA GLY A 87 -6.85 -4.28 12.72
C GLY A 87 -7.53 -5.57 13.19
N ASN A 88 -7.95 -6.41 12.24
CA ASN A 88 -8.67 -7.65 12.47
C ASN A 88 -7.81 -8.70 13.18
N TRP A 89 -6.49 -8.61 13.07
CA TRP A 89 -5.54 -9.48 13.79
C TRP A 89 -4.97 -8.85 15.07
N GLY A 90 -5.66 -7.84 15.63
CA GLY A 90 -5.35 -7.24 16.92
C GLY A 90 -3.91 -6.74 17.02
N ILE A 91 -3.19 -7.14 18.07
CA ILE A 91 -1.81 -6.72 18.33
C ILE A 91 -0.81 -7.08 17.22
N THR A 92 -1.12 -8.06 16.37
CA THR A 92 -0.20 -8.52 15.33
C THR A 92 -0.39 -7.80 14.00
N ASP A 93 -1.51 -7.11 13.80
CA ASP A 93 -1.86 -6.43 12.56
C ASP A 93 -0.98 -5.21 12.29
N MET A 94 -0.61 -4.98 11.03
CA MET A 94 0.15 -3.80 10.61
C MET A 94 -0.74 -2.59 10.26
N GLY A 95 -2.05 -2.72 10.43
CA GLY A 95 -3.04 -1.65 10.26
C GLY A 95 -3.73 -1.64 8.89
N TYR A 96 -3.22 -2.41 7.91
CA TYR A 96 -3.88 -2.60 6.62
C TYR A 96 -5.07 -3.56 6.71
N GLY A 97 -5.08 -4.46 7.70
CA GLY A 97 -6.21 -5.33 8.00
C GLY A 97 -7.32 -4.63 8.77
N ILE A 98 -7.69 -3.40 8.40
CA ILE A 98 -8.54 -2.52 9.23
C ILE A 98 -9.86 -3.21 9.64
N TYR A 99 -10.19 -3.12 10.93
CA TYR A 99 -11.43 -3.66 11.51
C TYR A 99 -12.33 -2.54 12.01
N ASP A 100 -11.79 -1.66 12.87
CA ASP A 100 -12.53 -0.56 13.47
C ASP A 100 -11.77 0.75 13.34
N HIS A 101 -12.36 1.69 12.59
CA HIS A 101 -11.76 2.98 12.26
C HIS A 101 -11.62 3.89 13.49
N PHE A 102 -12.48 3.75 14.51
CA PHE A 102 -12.51 4.65 15.66
C PHE A 102 -11.81 4.09 16.90
N ASP A 103 -11.39 2.83 16.86
CA ASP A 103 -10.54 2.24 17.89
C ASP A 103 -9.06 2.45 17.54
N LEU A 104 -8.44 3.46 18.14
CA LEU A 104 -7.01 3.75 17.97
C LEU A 104 -6.14 3.10 19.06
N GLY A 105 -6.62 2.01 19.66
CA GLY A 105 -5.96 1.34 20.78
C GLY A 105 -6.57 1.66 22.15
N ASP A 106 -7.89 1.85 22.21
CA ASP A 106 -8.65 2.24 23.41
C ASP A 106 -9.65 1.18 23.86
N TYR A 107 -10.04 0.27 22.96
CA TYR A 107 -11.13 -0.68 23.19
C TYR A 107 -10.61 -2.12 23.08
N ASP A 108 -11.08 -2.99 23.98
CA ASP A 108 -10.75 -4.42 23.94
C ASP A 108 -11.48 -5.09 22.76
N GLN A 109 -10.77 -5.19 21.64
CA GLN A 109 -11.27 -5.71 20.37
C GLN A 109 -10.19 -6.59 19.74
N LYS A 110 -10.61 -7.69 19.11
CA LYS A 110 -9.70 -8.63 18.43
C LYS A 110 -8.56 -9.13 19.33
N GLY A 111 -8.87 -9.25 20.62
CA GLY A 111 -7.99 -9.82 21.62
C GLY A 111 -6.94 -8.85 22.18
N SER A 112 -6.95 -7.56 21.85
CA SER A 112 -6.09 -6.55 22.50
C SER A 112 -6.80 -5.21 22.65
N VAL A 113 -6.44 -4.44 23.68
CA VAL A 113 -6.79 -3.01 23.76
C VAL A 113 -5.93 -2.24 22.77
N GLU A 114 -4.62 -2.35 22.88
CA GLU A 114 -3.69 -1.65 22.01
C GLU A 114 -3.69 -2.20 20.59
N THR A 115 -3.32 -1.32 19.66
CA THR A 115 -2.86 -1.73 18.33
C THR A 115 -1.41 -2.22 18.43
N ARG A 116 -0.87 -2.80 17.34
CA ARG A 116 0.55 -3.15 17.28
C ARG A 116 1.49 -2.00 17.69
N PHE A 117 1.07 -0.77 17.42
CA PHE A 117 1.89 0.41 17.59
C PHE A 117 1.83 1.02 18.99
N GLY A 118 0.77 0.72 19.75
CA GLY A 118 0.53 1.20 21.10
C GLY A 118 -0.94 1.59 21.32
N SER A 119 -1.20 2.17 22.48
CA SER A 119 -2.47 2.76 22.88
C SER A 119 -2.73 4.12 22.22
N ARG A 120 -3.98 4.59 22.24
CA ARG A 120 -4.31 5.95 21.80
C ARG A 120 -3.59 7.02 22.62
N SER A 121 -3.46 6.81 23.93
CA SER A 121 -2.82 7.80 24.80
C SER A 121 -1.36 8.02 24.40
N GLU A 122 -0.63 6.96 24.06
CA GLU A 122 0.74 7.07 23.55
C GLU A 122 0.78 7.72 22.17
N LEU A 123 -0.19 7.43 21.30
CA LEU A 123 -0.34 8.11 20.01
C LEU A 123 -0.53 9.62 20.16
N GLU A 124 -1.42 10.05 21.07
CA GLU A 124 -1.66 11.48 21.34
C GLU A 124 -0.41 12.17 21.91
N ILE A 125 0.32 11.50 22.81
CA ILE A 125 1.61 11.98 23.33
C ILE A 125 2.64 12.12 22.21
N MET A 126 2.72 11.14 21.31
CA MET A 126 3.63 11.16 20.17
C MET A 126 3.32 12.33 19.24
N ILE A 127 2.05 12.50 18.86
CA ILE A 127 1.61 13.62 18.00
C ILE A 127 1.94 14.96 18.66
N ALA A 128 1.62 15.13 19.94
CA ALA A 128 1.93 16.35 20.69
C ALA A 128 3.44 16.62 20.75
N GLY A 129 4.27 15.59 20.96
CA GLY A 129 5.73 15.71 20.98
C GLY A 129 6.31 16.13 19.62
N MET A 130 5.80 15.56 18.53
CA MET A 130 6.18 15.94 17.16
C MET A 130 5.80 17.40 16.87
N GLN A 131 4.61 17.81 17.29
CA GLN A 131 4.06 19.15 17.03
C GLN A 131 4.54 20.22 18.03
N ASP A 132 5.29 19.86 19.08
CA ASP A 132 5.74 20.81 20.09
C ASP A 132 6.66 21.91 19.51
N THR A 133 6.33 23.18 19.76
CA THR A 133 7.09 24.36 19.32
C THR A 133 7.71 25.17 20.47
N THR A 134 7.68 24.66 21.72
CA THR A 134 8.13 25.40 22.92
C THR A 134 9.57 25.91 22.84
N ASN A 135 10.47 25.17 22.17
CA ASN A 135 11.89 25.53 22.00
C ASN A 135 12.18 26.37 20.73
N HIS A 136 11.17 27.08 20.20
CA HIS A 136 11.26 27.84 18.94
C HIS A 136 11.64 27.00 17.71
N GLN A 137 11.51 25.68 17.79
CA GLN A 137 11.67 24.77 16.66
C GLN A 137 10.35 24.66 15.90
N ALA A 138 10.46 24.43 14.58
CA ALA A 138 9.29 24.13 13.77
C ALA A 138 8.69 22.76 14.19
N PRO A 139 7.35 22.61 14.12
CA PRO A 139 6.72 21.32 14.38
C PRO A 139 7.10 20.31 13.29
N ILE A 140 7.09 19.03 13.65
CA ILE A 140 7.03 17.92 12.70
C ILE A 140 5.55 17.64 12.45
N GLU A 141 5.13 17.70 11.19
CA GLU A 141 3.77 17.33 10.81
C GLU A 141 3.59 15.81 10.87
N VAL A 142 2.44 15.34 11.34
CA VAL A 142 2.15 13.90 11.45
C VAL A 142 1.07 13.51 10.44
N TYR A 143 1.39 12.57 9.56
CA TYR A 143 0.50 12.04 8.54
C TYR A 143 0.11 10.60 8.85
N ALA A 144 -1.18 10.34 9.03
CA ALA A 144 -1.68 8.98 9.23
C ALA A 144 -1.87 8.24 7.91
N ASP A 145 -1.65 6.93 7.93
CA ASP A 145 -2.08 6.03 6.87
C ASP A 145 -3.59 5.80 6.91
N ILE A 146 -4.26 5.82 5.75
CA ILE A 146 -5.71 5.79 5.61
C ILE A 146 -6.10 4.73 4.59
N ILE A 147 -6.82 3.70 5.07
CA ILE A 147 -7.37 2.62 4.27
C ILE A 147 -8.86 2.91 4.04
N LEU A 148 -9.24 3.19 2.78
CA LEU A 148 -10.62 3.51 2.40
C LEU A 148 -11.30 2.41 1.56
N ASN A 149 -10.55 1.38 1.17
CA ASN A 149 -11.01 0.36 0.21
C ASN A 149 -11.83 -0.75 0.86
N HIS A 150 -11.40 -1.25 2.01
CA HIS A 150 -11.92 -2.50 2.56
C HIS A 150 -11.97 -2.50 4.08
N ILE A 151 -12.71 -3.48 4.62
CA ILE A 151 -12.73 -3.80 6.06
C ILE A 151 -12.67 -5.31 6.22
N TYR A 152 -11.82 -5.80 7.12
CA TYR A 152 -11.75 -7.22 7.44
C TYR A 152 -12.77 -7.61 8.51
N GLY A 153 -13.38 -8.79 8.35
CA GLY A 153 -14.18 -9.46 9.36
C GLY A 153 -13.67 -10.88 9.60
N SER A 154 -14.23 -11.55 10.60
CA SER A 154 -13.94 -12.95 10.94
C SER A 154 -15.22 -13.77 10.94
N ASP A 155 -15.13 -15.09 11.14
CA ASP A 155 -16.31 -15.99 11.17
C ASP A 155 -17.35 -15.58 12.25
N GLU A 156 -16.95 -14.83 13.31
CA GLU A 156 -17.92 -14.24 14.26
C GLU A 156 -18.79 -13.12 13.67
N ASN A 157 -18.43 -12.60 12.49
CA ASN A 157 -19.13 -11.55 11.77
C ASN A 157 -20.04 -12.11 10.65
N ALA A 158 -20.29 -13.42 10.64
CA ALA A 158 -21.13 -14.06 9.65
C ALA A 158 -22.60 -13.57 9.74
N GLU A 159 -23.17 -13.22 8.59
CA GLU A 159 -24.59 -12.93 8.43
C GLU A 159 -25.09 -13.40 7.08
N ALA A 160 -26.41 -13.62 6.97
CA ALA A 160 -27.04 -13.89 5.69
C ALA A 160 -26.89 -12.70 4.73
N ASN A 161 -26.33 -12.98 3.56
CA ASN A 161 -26.07 -12.03 2.48
C ASN A 161 -26.88 -12.44 1.23
N PRO A 162 -28.10 -11.91 1.06
CA PRO A 162 -28.94 -12.22 -0.09
C PRO A 162 -28.36 -11.71 -1.41
N ALA A 163 -27.55 -10.64 -1.40
CA ALA A 163 -26.93 -10.10 -2.61
C ALA A 163 -25.87 -11.06 -3.16
N VAL A 164 -24.99 -11.59 -2.29
CA VAL A 164 -24.01 -12.61 -2.66
C VAL A 164 -24.69 -13.92 -3.06
N LYS A 165 -25.74 -14.35 -2.34
CA LYS A 165 -26.53 -15.52 -2.76
C LYS A 165 -27.01 -15.34 -4.20
N GLN A 166 -27.67 -14.22 -4.51
CA GLN A 166 -28.17 -13.97 -5.86
C GLN A 166 -27.03 -13.88 -6.88
N TYR A 167 -25.94 -13.17 -6.57
CA TYR A 167 -24.76 -13.04 -7.45
C TYR A 167 -24.18 -14.40 -7.86
N VAL A 168 -24.03 -15.32 -6.91
CA VAL A 168 -23.52 -16.66 -7.18
C VAL A 168 -24.51 -17.51 -7.97
N PHE A 169 -25.81 -17.41 -7.67
CA PHE A 169 -26.86 -18.14 -8.38
C PHE A 169 -27.08 -17.65 -9.81
N ASP A 170 -26.78 -16.39 -10.07
CA ASP A 170 -26.70 -15.83 -11.41
C ASP A 170 -25.37 -16.18 -12.11
N GLU A 171 -24.50 -16.98 -11.48
CA GLU A 171 -23.16 -17.31 -11.96
C GLU A 171 -22.33 -16.06 -12.31
N ALA A 172 -22.45 -15.02 -11.48
CA ALA A 172 -21.85 -13.70 -11.65
C ALA A 172 -22.31 -12.94 -12.93
N PHE A 173 -23.43 -13.32 -13.54
CA PHE A 173 -23.98 -12.54 -14.65
C PHE A 173 -24.67 -11.26 -14.18
N ARG A 174 -24.32 -10.15 -14.82
CA ARG A 174 -24.99 -8.85 -14.68
C ARG A 174 -25.16 -8.24 -16.06
N ASN A 175 -26.41 -7.87 -16.40
CA ASN A 175 -26.73 -7.24 -17.68
C ASN A 175 -26.17 -7.95 -18.93
N GLY A 176 -26.14 -9.29 -18.90
CA GLY A 176 -25.67 -10.13 -20.02
C GLY A 176 -24.17 -10.40 -20.07
N SER A 177 -23.38 -9.83 -19.15
CA SER A 177 -21.94 -10.08 -19.02
C SER A 177 -21.65 -10.90 -17.76
N GLN A 178 -20.70 -11.82 -17.84
CA GLN A 178 -20.21 -12.59 -16.69
C GLN A 178 -19.01 -11.87 -16.05
N PHE A 179 -19.05 -11.72 -14.73
CA PHE A 179 -18.03 -11.03 -13.93
C PHE A 179 -17.24 -11.98 -13.02
N THR A 180 -16.34 -11.44 -12.21
CA THR A 180 -15.52 -12.23 -11.28
C THR A 180 -16.42 -12.90 -10.23
N PRO A 181 -16.32 -14.22 -10.02
CA PRO A 181 -17.02 -14.90 -8.93
C PRO A 181 -16.73 -14.29 -7.55
N TYR A 182 -17.73 -14.35 -6.67
CA TYR A 182 -17.46 -14.13 -5.25
C TYR A 182 -16.60 -15.30 -4.74
N PRO A 183 -15.49 -15.05 -4.01
CA PRO A 183 -14.61 -16.12 -3.55
C PRO A 183 -15.37 -17.19 -2.77
N SER A 184 -15.38 -18.43 -3.28
CA SER A 184 -16.22 -19.50 -2.71
C SER A 184 -15.84 -19.81 -1.25
N ASN A 185 -14.54 -19.68 -0.92
CA ASN A 185 -14.00 -19.87 0.42
C ASN A 185 -14.39 -18.78 1.43
N GLU A 186 -15.00 -17.69 0.96
CA GLU A 186 -15.53 -16.61 1.79
C GLU A 186 -17.06 -16.66 1.93
N ILE A 187 -17.69 -17.73 1.45
CA ILE A 187 -19.12 -17.98 1.60
C ILE A 187 -19.30 -19.19 2.52
N THR A 188 -20.08 -19.00 3.58
CA THR A 188 -20.61 -20.10 4.38
C THR A 188 -22.06 -20.33 3.99
N TRP A 189 -22.35 -21.46 3.35
CA TRP A 189 -23.72 -21.81 3.00
C TRP A 189 -24.42 -22.45 4.20
N VAL A 190 -25.57 -21.91 4.60
CA VAL A 190 -26.29 -22.33 5.79
C VAL A 190 -27.69 -22.80 5.42
N LEU A 191 -28.00 -24.04 5.77
CA LEU A 191 -29.36 -24.54 5.81
C LEU A 191 -29.86 -24.50 7.27
N PRO A 192 -30.67 -23.49 7.64
CA PRO A 192 -31.04 -23.29 9.03
C PRO A 192 -32.03 -24.36 9.50
N ASN A 193 -31.86 -24.83 10.74
CA ASN A 193 -32.79 -25.75 11.41
C ASN A 193 -33.17 -26.97 10.55
N ALA A 194 -32.17 -27.63 9.96
CA ALA A 194 -32.37 -28.79 9.12
C ALA A 194 -33.09 -29.91 9.90
N ARG A 195 -34.12 -30.48 9.29
CA ARG A 195 -34.87 -31.62 9.84
C ARG A 195 -34.07 -32.91 9.71
N ALA A 196 -34.40 -33.90 10.54
CA ALA A 196 -33.80 -35.22 10.44
C ALA A 196 -34.08 -35.87 9.07
N GLY A 197 -33.08 -36.55 8.51
CA GLY A 197 -33.21 -37.34 7.29
C GLY A 197 -32.13 -37.04 6.26
N ASP A 198 -32.37 -37.55 5.06
CA ASP A 198 -31.42 -37.47 3.95
C ASP A 198 -31.53 -36.13 3.22
N TYR A 199 -30.37 -35.54 2.94
CA TYR A 199 -30.21 -34.37 2.07
C TYR A 199 -29.29 -34.75 0.93
N PHE A 200 -29.70 -34.39 -0.29
CA PHE A 200 -28.91 -34.53 -1.51
C PHE A 200 -28.47 -33.14 -1.96
N ILE A 201 -27.19 -32.86 -1.84
CA ILE A 201 -26.57 -31.55 -2.09
C ILE A 201 -25.83 -31.65 -3.41
N LYS A 202 -26.24 -30.86 -4.39
CA LYS A 202 -25.64 -30.80 -5.72
C LYS A 202 -24.72 -29.59 -5.82
N ILE A 203 -23.47 -29.80 -6.18
CA ILE A 203 -22.47 -28.74 -6.36
C ILE A 203 -22.27 -28.50 -7.85
N LYS A 204 -22.13 -27.23 -8.24
CA LYS A 204 -21.79 -26.83 -9.60
C LYS A 204 -20.65 -25.82 -9.61
N GLY A 205 -19.77 -25.93 -10.60
CA GLY A 205 -18.75 -24.95 -10.91
C GLY A 205 -19.20 -23.89 -11.94
N TYR A 206 -18.71 -22.66 -11.81
CA TYR A 206 -18.89 -21.57 -12.78
C TYR A 206 -17.63 -20.71 -12.92
N CYS A 207 -17.51 -19.98 -14.03
CA CYS A 207 -16.27 -19.29 -14.43
C CYS A 207 -15.04 -20.21 -14.47
N LEU A 208 -15.23 -21.47 -14.90
CA LEU A 208 -14.17 -22.46 -15.03
C LEU A 208 -13.68 -22.57 -16.48
N ASN A 209 -12.36 -22.71 -16.67
CA ASN A 209 -11.79 -23.00 -17.98
C ASN A 209 -11.85 -24.51 -18.25
N PHE A 210 -12.75 -24.94 -19.12
CA PHE A 210 -12.90 -26.36 -19.49
C PHE A 210 -11.96 -26.82 -20.61
N ASP A 211 -11.16 -25.92 -21.20
CA ASP A 211 -10.13 -26.28 -22.17
C ASP A 211 -8.83 -26.79 -21.50
N THR A 212 -8.73 -26.69 -20.17
CA THR A 212 -7.60 -27.22 -19.38
C THR A 212 -7.91 -28.60 -18.78
N ALA A 213 -6.92 -29.25 -18.17
CA ALA A 213 -7.15 -30.48 -17.41
C ALA A 213 -8.06 -30.23 -16.19
N ALA A 214 -8.84 -31.25 -15.81
CA ALA A 214 -9.73 -31.23 -14.63
C ALA A 214 -8.97 -30.91 -13.34
N ASP A 215 -7.69 -31.27 -13.27
CA ASP A 215 -6.75 -30.90 -12.19
C ASP A 215 -6.75 -29.39 -11.86
N ASN A 216 -7.10 -28.52 -12.80
CA ASN A 216 -7.19 -27.06 -12.59
C ASN A 216 -8.57 -26.59 -12.10
N ARG A 217 -9.53 -27.49 -11.91
CA ARG A 217 -10.92 -27.22 -11.54
C ARG A 217 -11.33 -28.04 -10.32
N GLY A 218 -10.41 -28.18 -9.38
CA GLY A 218 -10.63 -28.88 -8.12
C GLY A 218 -11.37 -28.00 -7.11
N TYR A 219 -12.05 -28.65 -6.16
CA TYR A 219 -12.59 -27.98 -5.00
C TYR A 219 -12.62 -28.89 -3.76
N ASP A 220 -12.52 -28.28 -2.58
CA ASP A 220 -12.90 -28.94 -1.32
C ASP A 220 -14.37 -28.62 -1.02
N LEU A 221 -15.16 -29.64 -0.70
CA LEU A 221 -16.48 -29.54 -0.11
C LEU A 221 -16.44 -29.98 1.34
N GLN A 222 -16.74 -29.08 2.27
CA GLN A 222 -16.84 -29.40 3.69
C GLN A 222 -18.27 -29.24 4.16
N ILE A 223 -18.79 -30.22 4.92
CA ILE A 223 -20.17 -30.16 5.43
C ILE A 223 -20.21 -30.55 6.90
N ASP A 224 -20.67 -29.64 7.75
CA ASP A 224 -21.00 -29.91 9.15
C ASP A 224 -22.52 -29.89 9.34
N TYR A 225 -23.08 -31.02 9.74
CA TYR A 225 -24.51 -31.23 9.98
C TYR A 225 -24.81 -31.73 11.39
N GLN A 226 -23.82 -31.67 12.30
CA GLN A 226 -23.92 -32.08 13.70
C GLN A 226 -23.33 -31.06 14.67
N ASN A 227 -22.90 -29.89 14.18
CA ASN A 227 -22.15 -28.91 14.96
C ASN A 227 -20.87 -29.53 15.58
N SER A 228 -20.20 -30.39 14.80
CA SER A 228 -18.96 -31.05 15.20
C SER A 228 -17.72 -30.17 14.99
N GLY A 229 -17.86 -29.09 14.22
CA GLY A 229 -16.73 -28.35 13.66
C GLY A 229 -16.07 -29.08 12.50
N PHE A 230 -15.30 -28.34 11.69
CA PHE A 230 -14.56 -28.90 10.56
C PHE A 230 -13.27 -29.60 11.02
N ASN A 231 -12.90 -30.67 10.33
CA ASN A 231 -11.72 -31.48 10.63
C ASN A 231 -10.94 -31.84 9.36
N GLU A 232 -9.77 -32.45 9.53
CA GLU A 232 -8.83 -32.76 8.43
C GLU A 232 -9.16 -34.06 7.69
N ILE A 233 -10.23 -34.78 8.08
CA ILE A 233 -10.61 -36.02 7.42
C ILE A 233 -11.13 -35.66 6.02
N PHE A 234 -10.55 -36.27 4.99
CA PHE A 234 -11.04 -36.12 3.64
C PHE A 234 -11.23 -37.46 2.93
N SER A 235 -12.10 -37.45 1.93
CA SER A 235 -12.20 -38.52 0.94
C SER A 235 -12.25 -37.92 -0.46
N TRP A 236 -12.04 -38.75 -1.47
CA TRP A 236 -12.20 -38.34 -2.86
C TRP A 236 -13.60 -38.66 -3.35
N GLU A 237 -14.12 -37.76 -4.18
CA GLU A 237 -15.26 -38.01 -5.04
C GLU A 237 -15.08 -39.27 -5.92
N LYS A 238 -16.20 -39.82 -6.39
CA LYS A 238 -16.24 -41.01 -7.23
C LYS A 238 -17.23 -40.83 -8.36
N GLU A 239 -16.70 -40.67 -9.55
CA GLU A 239 -17.49 -40.66 -10.78
C GLU A 239 -18.12 -42.02 -11.13
N PRO A 240 -19.26 -42.03 -11.85
CA PRO A 240 -20.10 -40.88 -12.15
C PRO A 240 -21.04 -40.54 -10.98
N ASN A 241 -21.02 -39.29 -10.51
CA ASN A 241 -21.99 -38.75 -9.53
C ASN A 241 -22.59 -37.40 -9.98
N ASN A 242 -22.72 -37.27 -11.30
CA ASN A 242 -23.17 -36.14 -12.11
C ASN A 242 -24.63 -35.64 -11.89
N GLY A 243 -25.24 -35.91 -10.74
CA GLY A 243 -26.55 -35.35 -10.39
C GLY A 243 -27.77 -36.07 -10.99
N ASP A 244 -27.58 -37.24 -11.60
CA ASP A 244 -28.63 -38.11 -12.16
C ASP A 244 -29.10 -39.19 -11.15
N GLY A 245 -29.08 -38.88 -9.85
CA GLY A 245 -29.47 -39.79 -8.76
C GLY A 245 -28.36 -40.76 -8.32
N GLN A 246 -27.15 -40.59 -8.84
CA GLN A 246 -25.92 -41.17 -8.32
C GLN A 246 -25.26 -40.16 -7.37
N PHE A 247 -24.80 -40.61 -6.20
CA PHE A 247 -24.28 -39.71 -5.18
C PHE A 247 -23.11 -40.31 -4.40
N ASN A 248 -22.29 -39.42 -3.83
CA ASN A 248 -21.27 -39.75 -2.84
C ASN A 248 -21.84 -39.58 -1.43
N ALA A 249 -21.82 -40.65 -0.63
CA ALA A 249 -22.15 -40.54 0.78
C ALA A 249 -21.05 -39.73 1.50
N PHE A 250 -21.45 -38.68 2.22
CA PHE A 250 -20.50 -37.85 2.94
C PHE A 250 -19.87 -38.64 4.09
N PRO A 251 -18.53 -38.59 4.28
CA PRO A 251 -17.82 -39.52 5.16
C PRO A 251 -18.16 -39.33 6.65
N ALA A 252 -18.31 -38.09 7.11
CA ALA A 252 -18.72 -37.72 8.46
C ALA A 252 -19.04 -36.22 8.52
N SER A 253 -19.72 -35.78 9.58
CA SER A 253 -19.90 -34.35 9.86
C SER A 253 -18.55 -33.67 10.06
N GLY A 254 -18.38 -32.48 9.46
CA GLY A 254 -17.17 -31.69 9.51
C GLY A 254 -16.02 -32.17 8.61
N ALA A 255 -16.18 -33.31 7.93
CA ALA A 255 -15.17 -33.82 7.02
C ALA A 255 -15.20 -33.09 5.66
N SER A 256 -14.21 -33.37 4.83
CA SER A 256 -14.07 -32.83 3.47
C SER A 256 -14.26 -33.92 2.40
N ILE A 257 -14.80 -33.54 1.24
CA ILE A 257 -14.64 -34.29 -0.01
C ILE A 257 -13.82 -33.43 -0.98
N ARG A 258 -12.83 -34.05 -1.62
CA ARG A 258 -12.07 -33.47 -2.74
C ARG A 258 -12.66 -33.95 -4.05
N ALA A 259 -12.91 -33.01 -4.94
CA ALA A 259 -13.70 -33.21 -6.14
C ALA A 259 -13.17 -32.36 -7.29
N PHE A 260 -13.53 -32.71 -8.52
CA PHE A 260 -13.15 -31.99 -9.74
C PHE A 260 -14.37 -31.79 -10.63
N MET A 261 -14.47 -30.62 -11.27
CA MET A 261 -15.48 -30.42 -12.30
C MET A 261 -14.94 -30.90 -13.66
N ASP A 262 -15.42 -32.04 -14.14
CA ASP A 262 -14.94 -32.67 -15.37
C ASP A 262 -15.31 -31.86 -16.61
N ASN A 263 -16.56 -31.40 -16.69
CA ASN A 263 -17.09 -30.68 -17.83
C ASN A 263 -18.12 -29.59 -17.46
N LYS A 264 -18.54 -28.77 -18.43
CA LYS A 264 -19.44 -27.63 -18.17
C LYS A 264 -20.83 -28.02 -17.66
N SER A 265 -21.29 -29.22 -17.98
CA SER A 265 -22.58 -29.75 -17.55
C SER A 265 -22.49 -30.57 -16.27
N ASP A 266 -21.29 -30.64 -15.67
CA ASP A 266 -21.03 -31.46 -14.51
C ASP A 266 -21.68 -30.89 -13.24
N VAL A 267 -22.24 -31.79 -12.44
CA VAL A 267 -22.98 -31.47 -11.22
C VAL A 267 -22.79 -32.61 -10.23
N ASP A 268 -21.97 -32.40 -9.21
CA ASP A 268 -21.63 -33.45 -8.27
C ASP A 268 -22.69 -33.55 -7.17
N GLU A 269 -23.22 -34.75 -6.93
CA GLU A 269 -24.26 -34.98 -5.92
C GLU A 269 -23.70 -35.71 -4.69
N PHE A 270 -23.98 -35.13 -3.50
CA PHE A 270 -23.54 -35.64 -2.22
C PHE A 270 -24.72 -35.90 -1.29
N LYS A 271 -24.67 -37.01 -0.55
CA LYS A 271 -25.69 -37.36 0.44
C LYS A 271 -25.17 -37.17 1.85
N VAL A 272 -25.86 -36.37 2.66
CA VAL A 272 -25.72 -36.34 4.12
C VAL A 272 -27.00 -36.85 4.79
N THR A 273 -26.87 -37.55 5.91
CA THR A 273 -28.01 -37.93 6.76
C THR A 273 -27.94 -37.11 8.04
N ALA A 274 -28.70 -36.02 8.10
CA ALA A 274 -28.69 -35.11 9.24
C ALA A 274 -29.53 -35.68 10.39
N PRO A 275 -29.09 -35.54 11.65
CA PRO A 275 -29.85 -35.98 12.82
C PRO A 275 -31.08 -35.10 13.11
N GLY A 276 -31.14 -33.91 12.52
CA GLY A 276 -32.18 -32.90 12.76
C GLY A 276 -31.81 -31.86 13.81
N ASP A 277 -32.63 -30.82 13.90
CA ASP A 277 -32.57 -29.74 14.91
C ASP A 277 -31.22 -29.00 14.98
N GLN A 278 -30.46 -29.00 13.89
CA GLN A 278 -29.18 -28.31 13.73
C GLN A 278 -29.09 -27.66 12.35
N ASN A 279 -28.20 -26.70 12.19
CA ASN A 279 -27.88 -26.17 10.87
C ASN A 279 -27.05 -27.20 10.07
N ILE A 280 -27.23 -27.23 8.76
CA ILE A 280 -26.23 -27.82 7.86
C ILE A 280 -25.38 -26.66 7.34
N ILE A 281 -24.08 -26.70 7.61
CA ILE A 281 -23.10 -25.71 7.19
C ILE A 281 -22.26 -26.31 6.08
N ILE A 282 -22.20 -25.65 4.94
CA ILE A 282 -21.45 -26.09 3.75
C ILE A 282 -20.40 -25.02 3.42
N LYS A 283 -19.13 -25.41 3.34
CA LYS A 283 -18.02 -24.56 2.87
C LYS A 283 -17.42 -25.16 1.59
N LEU A 284 -17.13 -24.29 0.62
CA LEU A 284 -16.52 -24.67 -0.65
C LEU A 284 -15.23 -23.89 -0.82
N THR A 285 -14.17 -24.53 -1.31
CA THR A 285 -12.88 -23.86 -1.52
C THR A 285 -12.31 -24.27 -2.87
N SER A 286 -11.91 -23.29 -3.68
CA SER A 286 -11.27 -23.58 -4.97
C SER A 286 -9.87 -24.19 -4.75
N ARG A 287 -9.59 -25.27 -5.44
CA ARG A 287 -8.38 -26.07 -5.34
C ARG A 287 -7.85 -26.43 -6.73
N GLU A 288 -6.61 -26.87 -6.76
CA GLU A 288 -6.02 -27.47 -7.95
C GLU A 288 -5.06 -28.59 -7.55
N GLN A 289 -4.86 -29.52 -8.48
CA GLN A 289 -3.89 -30.58 -8.33
C GLN A 289 -2.70 -30.33 -9.25
N SER A 290 -1.50 -30.35 -8.70
CA SER A 290 -0.26 -30.27 -9.48
C SER A 290 0.75 -31.24 -8.92
N ASN A 291 1.33 -32.11 -9.76
CA ASN A 291 2.29 -33.14 -9.34
C ASN A 291 1.77 -34.09 -8.23
N GLY A 292 0.45 -34.27 -8.13
CA GLY A 292 -0.20 -35.06 -7.09
C GLY A 292 -0.53 -34.29 -5.81
N ASP A 293 0.02 -33.09 -5.64
CA ASP A 293 -0.24 -32.23 -4.47
C ASP A 293 -1.58 -31.49 -4.61
N TRP A 294 -2.31 -31.37 -3.50
CA TRP A 294 -3.59 -30.66 -3.41
C TRP A 294 -3.36 -29.23 -2.94
N ASN A 295 -3.43 -28.29 -3.85
CA ASN A 295 -3.00 -26.91 -3.66
C ASN A 295 -4.18 -25.93 -3.64
N TRP A 296 -3.95 -24.74 -3.10
CA TRP A 296 -4.87 -23.61 -3.26
C TRP A 296 -5.05 -23.30 -4.74
N GLY A 297 -6.31 -23.29 -5.19
CA GLY A 297 -6.65 -22.85 -6.53
C GLY A 297 -6.91 -21.35 -6.58
N ASP A 298 -7.04 -20.82 -7.79
CA ASP A 298 -7.57 -19.48 -8.03
C ASP A 298 -8.98 -19.34 -7.41
N GLN A 299 -9.12 -18.45 -6.42
CA GLN A 299 -10.40 -18.24 -5.74
C GLN A 299 -11.42 -17.44 -6.57
N THR A 300 -11.03 -17.00 -7.78
CA THR A 300 -11.97 -16.50 -8.80
C THR A 300 -12.61 -17.62 -9.63
N LYS A 301 -12.40 -18.90 -9.27
CA LYS A 301 -13.18 -20.04 -9.74
C LYS A 301 -14.35 -20.28 -8.77
N GLY A 302 -15.56 -20.21 -9.30
CA GLY A 302 -16.78 -20.27 -8.49
C GLY A 302 -17.30 -21.69 -8.31
N TYR A 303 -17.67 -22.06 -7.08
CA TYR A 303 -18.33 -23.32 -6.74
C TYR A 303 -19.48 -23.04 -5.77
N TYR A 304 -20.63 -23.67 -5.96
CA TYR A 304 -21.80 -23.43 -5.12
C TYR A 304 -22.80 -24.60 -5.10
N PRO A 305 -23.60 -24.74 -4.02
CA PRO A 305 -24.71 -25.69 -3.97
C PRO A 305 -25.87 -25.24 -4.89
N VAL A 306 -25.94 -25.78 -6.10
CA VAL A 306 -26.98 -25.42 -7.09
C VAL A 306 -28.35 -25.95 -6.70
N GLU A 307 -28.43 -27.13 -6.07
CA GLU A 307 -29.67 -27.71 -5.56
C GLU A 307 -29.43 -28.45 -4.24
N ILE A 308 -30.40 -28.39 -3.32
CA ILE A 308 -30.40 -29.15 -2.08
C ILE A 308 -31.78 -29.79 -1.92
N TRP A 309 -31.86 -31.11 -2.09
CA TRP A 309 -33.12 -31.85 -2.03
C TRP A 309 -33.29 -32.57 -0.69
N HIS A 310 -34.46 -32.40 -0.09
CA HIS A 310 -34.87 -33.13 1.10
C HIS A 310 -36.36 -33.49 0.98
N ASN A 311 -36.69 -34.77 1.14
CA ASN A 311 -38.07 -35.28 1.04
C ASN A 311 -38.80 -34.80 -0.24
N GLY A 312 -38.09 -34.75 -1.37
CA GLY A 312 -38.66 -34.35 -2.67
C GLY A 312 -38.86 -32.85 -2.87
N VAL A 313 -38.35 -32.00 -1.97
CA VAL A 313 -38.40 -30.54 -2.09
C VAL A 313 -36.99 -29.98 -2.27
N ASN A 314 -36.81 -29.12 -3.28
CA ASN A 314 -35.59 -28.34 -3.45
C ASN A 314 -35.62 -27.14 -2.49
N LEU A 315 -34.71 -27.13 -1.52
CA LEU A 315 -34.62 -26.19 -0.43
C LEU A 315 -33.78 -24.95 -0.76
N THR A 316 -33.06 -24.97 -1.87
CA THR A 316 -32.11 -23.93 -2.27
C THR A 316 -32.77 -22.56 -2.44
N VAL A 317 -33.95 -22.52 -3.08
CA VAL A 317 -34.67 -21.27 -3.31
C VAL A 317 -35.31 -20.75 -2.02
N SER A 318 -35.84 -21.66 -1.19
CA SER A 318 -36.70 -21.28 -0.06
C SER A 318 -35.98 -20.99 1.25
N ILE A 319 -34.88 -21.71 1.56
CA ILE A 319 -34.29 -21.66 2.91
C ILE A 319 -32.76 -21.65 2.95
N LEU A 320 -32.06 -22.00 1.87
CA LEU A 320 -30.59 -21.91 1.86
C LEU A 320 -30.15 -20.45 1.98
N GLU A 321 -29.18 -20.16 2.82
CA GLU A 321 -28.60 -18.82 3.00
C GLU A 321 -27.12 -18.85 2.58
N ALA A 322 -26.66 -17.80 1.89
CA ALA A 322 -25.23 -17.53 1.75
C ALA A 322 -24.84 -16.59 2.89
N HIS A 323 -23.86 -16.97 3.72
CA HIS A 323 -23.36 -16.11 4.80
C HIS A 323 -21.98 -15.55 4.45
N THR A 324 -21.79 -14.25 4.72
CA THR A 324 -20.51 -13.55 4.57
C THR A 324 -20.12 -12.85 5.86
N ASN A 325 -18.82 -12.64 6.08
CA ASN A 325 -18.27 -12.04 7.30
C ASN A 325 -18.38 -10.50 7.28
N THR A 326 -19.60 -9.98 7.09
CA THR A 326 -19.90 -8.55 6.85
C THR A 326 -20.70 -7.89 7.98
N SER A 327 -21.12 -8.64 9.00
CA SER A 327 -21.82 -8.11 10.18
C SER A 327 -20.80 -7.67 11.23
N LEU A 328 -20.22 -6.48 11.01
CA LEU A 328 -19.25 -5.93 11.95
C LEU A 328 -19.93 -5.03 12.97
N THR A 329 -19.81 -5.41 14.23
CA THR A 329 -20.26 -4.62 15.37
C THR A 329 -19.11 -4.39 16.33
N PHE A 330 -19.07 -3.19 16.90
CA PHE A 330 -17.99 -2.76 17.76
C PHE A 330 -18.51 -2.52 19.20
N PRO A 331 -17.63 -2.54 20.20
CA PRO A 331 -17.92 -1.98 21.51
C PRO A 331 -18.43 -0.54 21.39
N VAL A 332 -19.16 -0.09 22.39
CA VAL A 332 -19.65 1.29 22.40
C VAL A 332 -18.46 2.24 22.56
N HIS A 333 -18.19 3.03 21.53
CA HIS A 333 -17.24 4.12 21.60
C HIS A 333 -17.76 5.19 22.57
N THR A 334 -16.94 5.55 23.54
CA THR A 334 -17.25 6.50 24.62
C THR A 334 -16.49 7.81 24.51
N GLY A 335 -15.47 7.88 23.65
CA GLY A 335 -14.68 9.08 23.48
C GLY A 335 -15.42 10.17 22.68
N PRO A 336 -14.93 11.40 22.79
CA PRO A 336 -15.61 12.58 22.25
C PRO A 336 -15.69 12.55 20.73
N SER A 337 -16.91 12.66 20.19
CA SER A 337 -17.22 12.64 18.75
C SER A 337 -16.85 11.34 18.05
N GLU A 338 -16.64 10.25 18.79
CA GLU A 338 -16.50 8.92 18.22
C GLU A 338 -17.87 8.38 17.85
N GLN A 339 -18.01 7.95 16.60
CA GLN A 339 -19.26 7.41 16.12
C GLN A 339 -19.32 5.91 16.36
N ASN A 340 -20.44 5.48 16.92
CA ASN A 340 -20.84 4.09 16.95
C ASN A 340 -21.45 3.70 15.61
N TRP A 341 -21.05 2.57 15.06
CA TRP A 341 -21.48 2.11 13.75
C TRP A 341 -21.66 0.60 13.73
N LYS A 342 -22.47 0.12 12.79
CA LYS A 342 -22.58 -1.29 12.46
C LYS A 342 -22.49 -1.45 10.96
N TRP A 343 -21.60 -2.31 10.51
CA TRP A 343 -21.56 -2.72 9.13
C TRP A 343 -22.44 -3.96 8.95
N ASN A 344 -23.02 -4.07 7.77
CA ASN A 344 -23.73 -5.25 7.30
C ASN A 344 -23.50 -5.38 5.78
N TYR A 345 -23.97 -6.47 5.19
CA TYR A 345 -23.70 -6.82 3.79
C TYR A 345 -24.05 -5.72 2.78
N SER A 346 -25.02 -4.83 3.06
CA SER A 346 -25.41 -3.76 2.13
C SER A 346 -24.35 -2.68 1.93
N HIS A 347 -23.26 -2.73 2.69
CA HIS A 347 -22.15 -1.79 2.60
C HIS A 347 -20.95 -2.33 1.81
N PHE A 348 -21.04 -3.56 1.29
CA PHE A 348 -19.91 -4.23 0.63
C PHE A 348 -20.33 -4.79 -0.73
N HIS A 349 -19.43 -4.75 -1.71
CA HIS A 349 -19.69 -5.31 -3.03
C HIS A 349 -19.79 -6.85 -2.96
N PRO A 350 -20.75 -7.48 -3.68
CA PRO A 350 -21.87 -6.87 -4.39
C PRO A 350 -23.06 -6.57 -3.44
N VAL A 351 -23.70 -5.41 -3.60
CA VAL A 351 -24.84 -5.01 -2.75
C VAL A 351 -26.21 -5.39 -3.30
N ASP A 352 -26.35 -5.57 -4.62
CA ASP A 352 -27.62 -5.90 -5.27
C ASP A 352 -27.47 -6.58 -6.65
N HIS A 353 -28.56 -6.58 -7.44
CA HIS A 353 -28.62 -7.20 -8.77
C HIS A 353 -27.98 -6.38 -9.89
N ASN A 354 -27.60 -5.13 -9.63
CA ASN A 354 -26.91 -4.26 -10.59
C ASN A 354 -25.42 -4.14 -10.29
N ASP A 355 -24.99 -4.57 -9.10
CA ASP A 355 -23.61 -4.54 -8.65
C ASP A 355 -22.85 -5.83 -8.97
N TRP A 356 -21.52 -5.73 -9.11
CA TRP A 356 -20.63 -6.82 -9.52
C TRP A 356 -19.26 -6.72 -8.87
N LEU A 357 -18.51 -7.82 -8.94
CA LEU A 357 -17.08 -7.82 -8.62
C LEU A 357 -16.23 -7.71 -9.88
N GLY A 358 -15.28 -6.78 -9.87
CA GLY A 358 -14.23 -6.63 -10.87
C GLY A 358 -13.11 -7.65 -10.71
N ASN A 359 -12.14 -7.61 -11.62
CA ASN A 359 -10.87 -8.33 -11.50
C ASN A 359 -9.73 -7.34 -11.24
N TRP A 360 -8.50 -7.83 -11.09
CA TRP A 360 -7.30 -7.01 -10.88
C TRP A 360 -6.90 -6.07 -12.03
N GLY A 361 -7.72 -6.01 -13.09
CA GLY A 361 -7.43 -5.25 -14.29
C GLY A 361 -6.40 -5.95 -15.21
N ASN A 362 -6.18 -5.36 -16.38
CA ASN A 362 -5.14 -5.77 -17.34
C ASN A 362 -3.87 -4.92 -17.24
N GLY A 363 -3.88 -3.90 -16.38
CA GLY A 363 -2.76 -2.99 -16.16
C GLY A 363 -2.86 -2.30 -14.80
N ASP A 364 -2.66 -0.99 -14.80
CA ASP A 364 -2.65 -0.16 -13.60
C ASP A 364 -3.91 0.70 -13.44
N GLU A 365 -5.00 0.38 -14.13
CA GLU A 365 -6.26 1.12 -14.06
C GLU A 365 -6.90 1.15 -12.66
N ILE A 366 -7.84 2.08 -12.44
CA ILE A 366 -8.74 2.09 -11.30
C ILE A 366 -9.67 0.88 -11.37
N ILE A 367 -9.81 0.18 -10.24
CA ILE A 367 -10.47 -1.11 -10.09
C ILE A 367 -11.43 -1.11 -8.89
N SER A 368 -12.41 -0.19 -8.91
CA SER A 368 -13.25 0.23 -7.77
C SER A 368 -14.18 -0.81 -7.13
N ASN A 369 -14.35 -1.99 -7.73
CA ASN A 369 -15.24 -3.06 -7.24
C ASN A 369 -14.45 -4.37 -7.12
N THR A 370 -13.17 -4.29 -6.81
CA THR A 370 -12.27 -5.44 -6.80
C THR A 370 -12.06 -5.91 -5.39
N LYS A 371 -12.63 -7.08 -5.09
CA LYS A 371 -12.43 -7.77 -3.84
C LYS A 371 -11.03 -8.43 -3.77
N GLY A 372 -10.01 -7.58 -3.68
CA GLY A 372 -8.62 -7.98 -3.53
C GLY A 372 -8.20 -8.16 -2.07
N TYR A 373 -8.85 -7.45 -1.15
CA TYR A 373 -8.55 -7.42 0.27
C TYR A 373 -9.84 -7.30 1.08
N GLY A 374 -9.95 -8.06 2.17
CA GLY A 374 -11.08 -7.97 3.11
C GLY A 374 -12.45 -7.97 2.43
N ASN A 375 -13.44 -7.35 3.08
CA ASN A 375 -14.71 -7.01 2.46
C ASN A 375 -14.57 -5.69 1.71
N ASP A 376 -14.80 -5.71 0.40
CA ASP A 376 -14.68 -4.55 -0.49
C ASP A 376 -15.82 -3.57 -0.24
N LEU A 377 -15.52 -2.36 0.23
CA LEU A 377 -16.54 -1.37 0.57
C LEU A 377 -17.27 -0.91 -0.68
N ASN A 378 -18.59 -0.79 -0.60
CA ASN A 378 -19.38 -0.11 -1.63
C ASN A 378 -19.15 1.40 -1.56
N THR A 379 -18.03 1.83 -2.11
CA THR A 379 -17.58 3.23 -2.13
C THR A 379 -18.46 4.13 -3.00
N PHE A 380 -19.42 3.58 -3.76
CA PHE A 380 -20.46 4.35 -4.46
C PHE A 380 -21.64 4.75 -3.55
N SER A 381 -21.78 4.12 -2.38
CA SER A 381 -22.85 4.43 -1.44
C SER A 381 -22.57 5.73 -0.69
N GLU A 382 -23.49 6.69 -0.78
CA GLU A 382 -23.40 7.95 0.00
C GLU A 382 -23.25 7.69 1.51
N GLU A 383 -23.87 6.63 2.03
CA GLU A 383 -23.77 6.26 3.45
C GLU A 383 -22.33 5.84 3.81
N VAL A 384 -21.71 5.01 2.98
CA VAL A 384 -20.31 4.58 3.15
C VAL A 384 -19.37 5.77 3.04
N GLN A 385 -19.58 6.64 2.05
CA GLN A 385 -18.76 7.84 1.88
C GLN A 385 -18.88 8.80 3.06
N GLN A 386 -20.10 9.09 3.54
CA GLN A 386 -20.34 9.94 4.70
C GLN A 386 -19.70 9.38 5.97
N ARG A 387 -19.74 8.06 6.15
CA ARG A 387 -19.08 7.38 7.27
C ARG A 387 -17.57 7.60 7.25
N MET A 388 -16.93 7.46 6.09
CA MET A 388 -15.48 7.64 5.94
C MET A 388 -15.07 9.10 6.04
N ASN A 389 -15.87 10.03 5.52
CA ASN A 389 -15.67 11.47 5.68
C ASN A 389 -15.73 11.86 7.15
N THR A 390 -16.70 11.33 7.91
CA THR A 390 -16.80 11.59 9.35
C THR A 390 -15.58 11.09 10.10
N TRP A 391 -15.04 9.92 9.73
CA TRP A 391 -13.80 9.42 10.30
C TRP A 391 -12.61 10.35 10.02
N GLY A 392 -12.46 10.81 8.77
CA GLY A 392 -11.41 11.76 8.39
C GLY A 392 -11.49 13.08 9.19
N VAL A 393 -12.69 13.64 9.33
CA VAL A 393 -12.93 14.83 10.17
C VAL A 393 -12.54 14.58 11.62
N TRP A 394 -12.91 13.42 12.17
CA TRP A 394 -12.57 13.05 13.55
C TRP A 394 -11.05 12.94 13.77
N LEU A 395 -10.31 12.30 12.85
CA LEU A 395 -8.85 12.22 12.89
C LEU A 395 -8.20 13.61 12.90
N VAL A 396 -8.76 14.55 12.15
CA VAL A 396 -8.28 15.94 12.13
C VAL A 396 -8.61 16.68 13.42
N GLU A 397 -9.89 16.72 13.80
CA GLU A 397 -10.36 17.60 14.86
C GLU A 397 -10.05 17.07 16.25
N ARG A 398 -10.06 15.74 16.43
CA ARG A 398 -9.82 15.09 17.72
C ARG A 398 -8.37 14.67 17.86
N MET A 399 -7.86 13.92 16.88
CA MET A 399 -6.52 13.32 16.96
C MET A 399 -5.40 14.25 16.49
N LYS A 400 -5.75 15.38 15.87
CA LYS A 400 -4.80 16.44 15.47
C LYS A 400 -3.78 16.03 14.41
N PHE A 401 -4.11 15.06 13.57
CA PHE A 401 -3.29 14.76 12.39
C PHE A 401 -3.20 15.96 11.44
N ASP A 402 -2.04 16.11 10.79
CA ASP A 402 -1.73 17.24 9.93
C ASP A 402 -2.11 17.01 8.46
N GLY A 403 -2.07 15.75 8.04
CA GLY A 403 -2.29 15.28 6.68
C GLY A 403 -2.38 13.75 6.65
N PHE A 404 -2.42 13.18 5.45
CA PHE A 404 -2.73 11.75 5.29
C PHE A 404 -2.02 11.11 4.08
N ARG A 405 -1.70 9.82 4.22
CA ARG A 405 -1.33 8.94 3.11
C ARG A 405 -2.52 8.05 2.79
N LEU A 406 -2.97 8.05 1.53
CA LEU A 406 -4.07 7.21 1.08
C LEU A 406 -3.51 5.89 0.53
N ASP A 407 -3.92 4.78 1.15
CA ASP A 407 -3.60 3.42 0.75
C ASP A 407 -4.39 3.00 -0.50
N PHE A 408 -3.75 2.24 -1.39
CA PHE A 408 -4.37 1.53 -2.50
C PHE A 408 -5.40 2.38 -3.28
N VAL A 409 -4.98 3.57 -3.74
CA VAL A 409 -5.90 4.55 -4.39
C VAL A 409 -6.47 4.08 -5.73
N ARG A 410 -5.98 2.94 -6.25
CA ARG A 410 -6.58 2.24 -7.40
C ARG A 410 -7.89 1.53 -7.05
N GLY A 411 -8.10 1.23 -5.78
CA GLY A 411 -9.23 0.43 -5.31
C GLY A 411 -10.57 1.16 -5.20
N PHE A 412 -10.61 2.47 -5.47
CA PHE A 412 -11.83 3.26 -5.35
C PHE A 412 -11.83 4.45 -6.31
N GLN A 413 -12.99 5.10 -6.47
CA GLN A 413 -13.18 6.17 -7.44
C GLN A 413 -12.40 7.42 -7.03
N GLU A 414 -11.80 8.11 -8.01
CA GLU A 414 -11.10 9.37 -7.77
C GLU A 414 -12.05 10.42 -7.20
N SER A 415 -13.33 10.42 -7.60
CA SER A 415 -14.33 11.32 -7.04
C SER A 415 -14.55 11.08 -5.55
N TYR A 416 -14.60 9.83 -5.10
CA TYR A 416 -14.72 9.48 -3.68
C TYR A 416 -13.47 9.91 -2.89
N ALA A 417 -12.28 9.69 -3.46
CA ALA A 417 -11.04 10.18 -2.87
C ALA A 417 -11.06 11.72 -2.70
N ALA A 418 -11.51 12.44 -3.75
CA ALA A 418 -11.62 13.89 -3.72
C ALA A 418 -12.64 14.38 -2.68
N ASP A 419 -13.81 13.73 -2.60
CA ASP A 419 -14.84 14.06 -1.62
C ASP A 419 -14.36 13.85 -0.18
N TRP A 420 -13.62 12.76 0.07
CA TRP A 420 -12.99 12.54 1.36
C TRP A 420 -12.00 13.65 1.71
N ILE A 421 -11.10 14.02 0.79
CA ILE A 421 -10.12 15.10 0.98
C ILE A 421 -10.82 16.45 1.24
N ASN A 422 -11.85 16.77 0.45
CA ASN A 422 -12.61 18.01 0.55
C ASN A 422 -13.43 18.10 1.84
N SER A 423 -13.77 16.96 2.45
CA SER A 423 -14.47 16.92 3.74
C SER A 423 -13.59 17.33 4.93
N LEU A 424 -12.27 17.26 4.79
CA LEU A 424 -11.34 17.49 5.89
C LEU A 424 -11.27 18.97 6.29
N PRO A 425 -11.31 19.29 7.60
CA PRO A 425 -11.12 20.66 8.05
C PRO A 425 -9.73 21.20 7.65
N PRO A 426 -9.64 22.40 7.04
CA PRO A 426 -8.37 22.93 6.55
C PRO A 426 -7.41 23.27 7.69
N LYS A 427 -6.11 23.18 7.42
CA LYS A 427 -5.04 23.67 8.31
C LYS A 427 -4.60 25.05 7.82
N ASN A 428 -4.71 26.08 8.66
CA ASN A 428 -4.34 27.47 8.30
C ASN A 428 -5.05 27.99 7.03
N SER A 429 -6.33 27.67 6.86
CA SER A 429 -7.13 28.00 5.66
C SER A 429 -6.62 27.37 4.36
N GLN A 430 -5.77 26.35 4.45
CA GLN A 430 -5.29 25.56 3.32
C GLN A 430 -5.75 24.10 3.47
N GLN A 431 -5.96 23.44 2.34
CA GLN A 431 -6.18 22.00 2.34
C GLN A 431 -4.99 21.29 3.01
N ARG A 432 -5.27 20.21 3.73
CA ARG A 432 -4.25 19.38 4.35
C ARG A 432 -3.43 18.65 3.30
N PHE A 433 -2.20 18.29 3.67
CA PHE A 433 -1.34 17.51 2.81
C PHE A 433 -1.90 16.10 2.64
N ILE A 434 -1.96 15.66 1.38
CA ILE A 434 -2.41 14.32 0.99
C ILE A 434 -1.37 13.73 0.03
N VAL A 435 -1.02 12.47 0.22
CA VAL A 435 -0.26 11.68 -0.77
C VAL A 435 -0.96 10.35 -1.05
N GLY A 436 -1.21 10.04 -2.31
CA GLY A 436 -1.77 8.75 -2.73
C GLY A 436 -0.69 7.73 -3.09
N GLU A 437 -0.93 6.49 -2.71
CA GLU A 437 -0.19 5.33 -3.19
C GLU A 437 -0.83 4.76 -4.46
N TYR A 438 -0.59 5.46 -5.58
CA TYR A 438 -0.92 4.92 -6.90
C TYR A 438 0.26 4.10 -7.42
N TRP A 439 0.28 2.80 -7.14
CA TRP A 439 1.31 1.90 -7.66
C TRP A 439 1.06 1.61 -9.15
N GLY A 440 1.71 2.38 -10.02
CA GLY A 440 1.51 2.29 -11.48
C GLY A 440 2.53 3.06 -12.30
N SER A 441 2.18 3.26 -13.57
CA SER A 441 2.93 3.99 -14.58
C SER A 441 2.84 5.51 -14.36
N ALA A 442 3.75 6.25 -15.01
CA ALA A 442 3.73 7.71 -14.95
C ALA A 442 2.43 8.33 -15.50
N GLN A 443 1.82 7.71 -16.51
CA GLN A 443 0.56 8.17 -17.11
C GLN A 443 -0.57 8.06 -16.10
N SER A 444 -0.78 6.88 -15.54
CA SER A 444 -1.89 6.61 -14.63
C SER A 444 -1.77 7.40 -13.32
N ILE A 445 -0.54 7.63 -12.82
CA ILE A 445 -0.30 8.53 -11.69
C ILE A 445 -0.64 9.99 -12.05
N GLN A 446 -0.24 10.47 -13.24
CA GLN A 446 -0.57 11.82 -13.69
C GLN A 446 -2.09 12.01 -13.82
N ASP A 447 -2.77 11.05 -14.44
CA ASP A 447 -4.22 11.08 -14.62
C ASP A 447 -4.94 11.13 -13.28
N TRP A 448 -4.51 10.33 -12.29
CA TRP A 448 -5.09 10.36 -10.96
C TRP A 448 -4.92 11.72 -10.27
N VAL A 449 -3.71 12.29 -10.28
CA VAL A 449 -3.44 13.61 -9.68
C VAL A 449 -4.28 14.70 -10.36
N HIS A 450 -4.36 14.71 -11.69
CA HIS A 450 -5.14 15.69 -12.44
C HIS A 450 -6.65 15.54 -12.26
N THR A 451 -7.13 14.30 -12.16
CA THR A 451 -8.56 14.02 -11.94
C THR A 451 -8.99 14.51 -10.56
N LEU A 452 -8.18 14.30 -9.51
CA LEU A 452 -8.47 14.87 -8.20
C LEU A 452 -8.50 16.40 -8.21
N ASP A 453 -7.54 17.05 -8.89
CA ASP A 453 -7.51 18.51 -9.00
C ASP A 453 -8.75 19.04 -9.74
N ALA A 454 -9.22 18.32 -10.77
CA ALA A 454 -10.47 18.63 -11.47
C ALA A 454 -11.71 18.46 -10.57
N HIS A 455 -11.67 17.57 -9.58
CA HIS A 455 -12.67 17.45 -8.50
C HIS A 455 -12.43 18.42 -7.33
N GLY A 456 -11.49 19.36 -7.45
CA GLY A 456 -11.22 20.38 -6.44
C GLY A 456 -10.36 19.93 -5.27
N ALA A 457 -9.82 18.71 -5.30
CA ALA A 457 -8.98 18.14 -4.27
C ALA A 457 -7.53 18.02 -4.74
N ARG A 458 -6.58 18.56 -3.98
CA ARG A 458 -5.15 18.52 -4.33
C ARG A 458 -4.48 17.32 -3.66
N ALA A 459 -3.90 16.41 -4.42
CA ALA A 459 -3.08 15.33 -3.87
C ALA A 459 -1.68 15.33 -4.48
N SER A 460 -0.73 14.84 -3.69
CA SER A 460 0.56 14.38 -4.21
C SER A 460 0.48 12.89 -4.51
N ALA A 461 1.44 12.36 -5.27
CA ALA A 461 1.60 10.92 -5.47
C ALA A 461 3.03 10.47 -5.19
N PHE A 462 3.21 9.20 -4.79
CA PHE A 462 4.53 8.59 -4.69
C PHE A 462 5.13 8.32 -6.08
N ASP A 463 6.40 8.67 -6.25
CA ASP A 463 7.11 8.55 -7.54
C ASP A 463 7.66 7.12 -7.76
N PHE A 464 6.76 6.16 -8.00
CA PHE A 464 7.15 4.79 -8.34
C PHE A 464 8.03 4.67 -9.59
N PRO A 465 7.80 5.45 -10.68
CA PRO A 465 8.72 5.49 -11.82
C PRO A 465 10.14 5.88 -11.41
N LEU A 466 10.30 6.91 -10.56
CA LEU A 466 11.63 7.27 -10.06
C LEU A 466 12.20 6.18 -9.17
N LYS A 467 11.42 5.60 -8.26
CA LYS A 467 11.87 4.51 -7.38
C LYS A 467 12.50 3.38 -8.20
N SER A 468 11.85 2.96 -9.29
CA SER A 468 12.36 1.91 -10.18
C SER A 468 13.74 2.26 -10.75
N VAL A 469 13.89 3.48 -11.31
CA VAL A 469 15.18 3.97 -11.83
C VAL A 469 16.25 4.06 -10.73
N LEU A 470 15.89 4.49 -9.51
CA LEU A 470 16.82 4.58 -8.39
C LEU A 470 17.22 3.20 -7.85
N THR A 471 16.34 2.21 -7.88
CA THR A 471 16.70 0.82 -7.57
C THR A 471 17.76 0.32 -8.56
N GLU A 472 17.59 0.59 -9.86
CA GLU A 472 18.61 0.23 -10.85
C GLU A 472 19.93 0.99 -10.66
N LEU A 473 19.86 2.30 -10.40
CA LEU A 473 21.03 3.16 -10.14
C LEU A 473 21.92 2.54 -9.05
N CYS A 474 21.29 2.16 -7.94
CA CYS A 474 21.96 1.61 -6.78
C CYS A 474 22.43 0.15 -7.00
N ASN A 475 21.59 -0.71 -7.62
CA ASN A 475 21.87 -2.14 -7.68
C ASN A 475 22.73 -2.58 -8.88
N LYS A 476 22.69 -1.88 -10.02
CA LYS A 476 23.40 -2.30 -11.26
C LYS A 476 24.89 -1.95 -11.31
N GLY A 477 25.46 -1.28 -10.32
CA GLY A 477 26.92 -1.17 -10.18
C GLY A 477 27.62 -0.34 -11.27
N GLU A 478 28.17 -0.94 -12.33
CA GLU A 478 28.76 -0.22 -13.47
C GLU A 478 27.83 -0.23 -14.71
N ASP A 479 26.78 -1.06 -14.72
CA ASP A 479 25.95 -1.33 -15.90
C ASP A 479 24.77 -0.35 -16.10
N PHE A 480 24.43 0.47 -15.10
CA PHE A 480 23.42 1.53 -15.25
C PHE A 480 23.95 2.72 -16.06
N ASP A 481 23.13 3.25 -16.96
CA ASP A 481 23.43 4.46 -17.72
C ASP A 481 22.95 5.72 -16.96
N MET A 482 23.89 6.53 -16.48
CA MET A 482 23.62 7.75 -15.71
C MET A 482 22.79 8.79 -16.47
N ARG A 483 22.71 8.71 -17.82
CA ARG A 483 21.87 9.61 -18.63
C ARG A 483 20.38 9.37 -18.39
N GLN A 484 19.98 8.18 -17.92
CA GLN A 484 18.58 7.90 -17.57
C GLN A 484 18.04 8.85 -16.50
N LEU A 485 18.90 9.35 -15.60
CA LEU A 485 18.52 10.30 -14.56
C LEU A 485 18.10 11.68 -15.09
N ASN A 486 18.45 12.02 -16.35
CA ASN A 486 18.06 13.31 -16.93
C ASN A 486 16.53 13.51 -16.98
N HIS A 487 15.80 12.39 -17.12
CA HIS A 487 14.37 12.34 -17.38
C HIS A 487 13.62 11.35 -16.47
N ALA A 488 14.25 10.92 -15.38
CA ALA A 488 13.69 9.94 -14.47
C ALA A 488 12.55 10.51 -13.61
N GLY A 489 11.56 9.67 -13.32
CA GLY A 489 10.45 9.99 -12.43
C GLY A 489 9.37 10.85 -13.05
N LEU A 490 8.46 11.34 -12.19
CA LEU A 490 7.30 12.15 -12.58
C LEU A 490 7.67 13.62 -12.82
N VAL A 491 8.63 14.16 -12.06
CA VAL A 491 8.95 15.60 -12.12
C VAL A 491 9.76 15.96 -13.37
N ARG A 492 10.72 15.11 -13.76
CA ARG A 492 11.66 15.39 -14.85
C ARG A 492 11.30 14.67 -16.16
N ASN A 493 10.14 13.99 -16.18
CA ASN A 493 9.64 13.29 -17.35
C ASN A 493 9.59 14.22 -18.58
N ASN A 494 10.12 13.75 -19.71
CA ASN A 494 10.13 14.49 -20.98
C ASN A 494 9.20 13.89 -22.05
N GLU A 495 8.37 12.91 -21.67
CA GLU A 495 7.40 12.23 -22.53
C GLU A 495 6.02 12.89 -22.48
N GLY A 496 5.90 14.04 -21.81
CA GLY A 496 4.64 14.75 -21.60
C GLY A 496 3.95 14.42 -20.27
N LEU A 497 4.43 13.42 -19.53
CA LEU A 497 3.84 12.91 -18.28
C LEU A 497 4.34 13.65 -17.03
N HIS A 498 4.75 14.91 -17.21
CA HIS A 498 5.31 15.72 -16.15
C HIS A 498 4.23 16.10 -15.11
N ILE A 499 4.59 16.03 -13.83
CA ILE A 499 3.76 16.52 -12.71
C ILE A 499 4.53 17.64 -11.99
N LEU A 500 3.82 18.64 -11.49
CA LEU A 500 4.41 19.71 -10.68
C LEU A 500 5.19 19.12 -9.49
N SER A 501 6.40 19.62 -9.24
CA SER A 501 7.25 19.11 -8.15
C SER A 501 6.61 19.21 -6.75
N SER A 502 5.64 20.11 -6.56
CA SER A 502 4.87 20.24 -5.33
C SER A 502 3.87 19.11 -5.09
N ALA A 503 3.54 18.33 -6.12
CA ALA A 503 2.58 17.22 -6.11
C ALA A 503 3.27 15.84 -6.22
N VAL A 504 4.58 15.77 -5.98
CA VAL A 504 5.34 14.51 -6.08
C VAL A 504 6.12 14.25 -4.79
N VAL A 505 5.94 13.04 -4.26
CA VAL A 505 6.74 12.51 -3.15
C VAL A 505 7.74 11.50 -3.71
N THR A 506 9.01 11.87 -3.71
CA THR A 506 10.11 11.00 -4.17
C THR A 506 10.61 10.16 -3.00
N PHE A 507 10.88 8.87 -3.22
CA PHE A 507 11.34 7.96 -2.18
C PHE A 507 12.34 6.96 -2.76
N LEU A 508 13.15 6.34 -1.90
CA LEU A 508 14.09 5.29 -2.31
C LEU A 508 13.56 3.88 -2.01
N GLU A 509 12.85 3.75 -0.88
CA GLU A 509 12.26 2.50 -0.40
C GLU A 509 11.06 2.81 0.50
N ASN A 510 10.11 1.88 0.62
CA ASN A 510 8.97 1.96 1.54
C ASN A 510 8.76 0.61 2.26
N HIS A 511 7.63 0.42 2.95
CA HIS A 511 7.38 -0.84 3.67
C HIS A 511 7.11 -2.01 2.74
N ASP A 512 6.43 -1.83 1.61
CA ASP A 512 6.14 -2.91 0.64
C ASP A 512 7.38 -3.30 -0.14
N THR A 513 8.12 -2.32 -0.66
CA THR A 513 9.36 -2.58 -1.38
C THR A 513 10.46 -3.03 -0.43
N GLY A 514 10.40 -2.66 0.86
CA GLY A 514 11.29 -3.11 1.92
C GLY A 514 10.93 -4.47 2.55
N LYS A 515 9.77 -5.05 2.19
CA LYS A 515 9.27 -6.33 2.73
C LYS A 515 9.79 -7.56 1.97
N GLU A 516 9.91 -7.47 0.65
CA GLU A 516 10.38 -8.56 -0.20
C GLU A 516 11.70 -8.22 -0.91
N HIS A 517 12.65 -9.16 -0.87
CA HIS A 517 14.04 -8.93 -1.29
C HIS A 517 14.23 -8.66 -2.78
N ASP A 518 13.27 -9.04 -3.62
CA ASP A 518 13.28 -8.81 -5.07
C ASP A 518 13.11 -7.32 -5.43
N LYS A 519 12.65 -6.49 -4.48
CA LYS A 519 12.40 -5.06 -4.65
C LYS A 519 13.42 -4.15 -3.98
N TRP A 520 14.31 -4.69 -3.14
CA TRP A 520 15.24 -3.92 -2.30
C TRP A 520 16.30 -3.15 -3.09
N VAL A 521 16.64 -1.97 -2.58
CA VAL A 521 17.97 -1.39 -2.73
C VAL A 521 18.93 -2.10 -1.77
N THR A 522 19.97 -2.75 -2.30
CA THR A 522 20.85 -3.63 -1.51
C THR A 522 22.28 -3.08 -1.31
N LYS A 523 22.62 -1.99 -2.00
CA LYS A 523 23.91 -1.32 -1.92
C LYS A 523 23.79 0.11 -2.44
N ASP A 524 24.84 0.91 -2.22
CA ASP A 524 24.99 2.25 -2.80
C ASP A 524 23.78 3.20 -2.58
N TRP A 525 23.03 3.00 -1.48
CA TRP A 525 21.86 3.79 -1.08
C TRP A 525 22.10 5.31 -1.13
N HIS A 526 23.33 5.73 -0.83
CA HIS A 526 23.75 7.11 -0.85
C HIS A 526 23.55 7.78 -2.22
N LEU A 527 23.62 7.05 -3.33
CA LEU A 527 23.37 7.58 -4.67
C LEU A 527 21.89 7.94 -4.85
N GLY A 528 21.00 7.02 -4.46
CA GLY A 528 19.55 7.24 -4.50
C GLY A 528 19.14 8.40 -3.58
N TYR A 529 19.65 8.43 -2.36
CA TYR A 529 19.38 9.52 -1.42
C TYR A 529 19.98 10.86 -1.86
N ALA A 530 21.20 10.86 -2.40
CA ALA A 530 21.78 12.07 -2.99
C ALA A 530 20.89 12.59 -4.12
N TYR A 531 20.28 11.74 -4.94
CA TYR A 531 19.32 12.19 -5.94
C TYR A 531 18.09 12.86 -5.28
N ILE A 532 17.30 12.14 -4.48
CA ILE A 532 16.01 12.67 -3.97
C ILE A 532 16.18 13.86 -3.01
N LEU A 533 17.25 13.90 -2.22
CA LEU A 533 17.50 15.01 -1.30
C LEU A 533 18.04 16.26 -2.00
N THR A 534 18.56 16.13 -3.24
CA THR A 534 19.14 17.26 -3.98
C THR A 534 18.39 17.67 -5.24
N HIS A 535 17.34 16.93 -5.62
CA HIS A 535 16.46 17.20 -6.75
C HIS A 535 15.12 17.78 -6.31
N GLU A 536 14.27 18.08 -7.30
CA GLU A 536 12.89 18.53 -7.10
C GLU A 536 12.01 17.43 -6.50
N GLY A 537 10.86 17.81 -5.95
CA GLY A 537 9.96 16.91 -5.22
C GLY A 537 10.12 17.02 -3.71
N ARG A 538 9.22 16.32 -2.99
CA ARG A 538 9.27 16.12 -1.54
C ARG A 538 9.93 14.78 -1.24
N PRO A 539 11.16 14.72 -0.71
CA PRO A 539 11.83 13.47 -0.38
C PRO A 539 11.17 12.82 0.84
N CYS A 540 10.91 11.53 0.74
CA CYS A 540 10.53 10.65 1.83
C CYS A 540 11.70 9.70 2.14
N LEU A 541 12.24 9.80 3.35
CA LEU A 541 13.21 8.83 3.86
C LEU A 541 12.49 7.60 4.40
N PHE A 542 13.20 6.49 4.45
CA PHE A 542 12.70 5.24 5.02
C PHE A 542 13.35 4.96 6.38
N TYR A 543 12.54 4.65 7.40
CA TYR A 543 13.02 4.48 8.78
C TYR A 543 14.19 3.49 8.92
N PRO A 544 14.16 2.28 8.34
CA PRO A 544 15.31 1.37 8.36
C PRO A 544 16.60 1.95 7.81
N HIS A 545 16.52 2.72 6.72
CA HIS A 545 17.69 3.35 6.11
C HIS A 545 18.28 4.46 6.99
N LEU A 546 17.43 5.23 7.69
CA LEU A 546 17.86 6.30 8.58
C LEU A 546 18.46 5.78 9.89
N TYR A 547 17.89 4.70 10.44
CA TYR A 547 18.25 4.16 11.75
C TYR A 547 19.09 2.88 11.71
N GLY A 548 19.47 2.40 10.53
CA GLY A 548 20.29 1.21 10.39
C GLY A 548 19.58 -0.09 10.74
N VAL A 549 18.25 -0.14 10.59
CA VAL A 549 17.48 -1.38 10.82
C VAL A 549 17.74 -2.33 9.66
N GLN A 550 18.09 -3.58 9.97
CA GLN A 550 18.27 -4.62 8.96
C GLN A 550 16.94 -4.92 8.27
N LEU A 551 16.93 -4.97 6.94
CA LEU A 551 15.78 -5.49 6.21
C LEU A 551 15.86 -7.01 6.16
N GLN A 552 14.73 -7.67 6.38
CA GLN A 552 14.59 -9.11 6.33
C GLN A 552 13.37 -9.47 5.50
N ASP A 553 13.52 -10.46 4.63
CA ASP A 553 12.44 -10.86 3.74
C ASP A 553 11.33 -11.56 4.54
N ASN A 554 10.10 -11.12 4.30
CA ASN A 554 8.93 -11.58 5.05
C ASN A 554 8.56 -13.05 4.80
N GLN A 555 8.97 -13.63 3.68
CA GLN A 555 8.69 -15.04 3.34
C GLN A 555 9.90 -15.94 3.58
N ASN A 556 11.12 -15.41 3.52
CA ASN A 556 12.36 -16.16 3.69
C ASN A 556 13.43 -15.35 4.42
N SER A 557 13.49 -15.52 5.73
CA SER A 557 14.42 -14.87 6.64
C SER A 557 15.91 -15.03 6.32
N ALA A 558 16.29 -15.99 5.45
CA ALA A 558 17.65 -16.14 4.94
C ALA A 558 18.08 -14.96 4.05
N HIS A 559 17.13 -14.31 3.36
CA HIS A 559 17.38 -13.07 2.65
C HIS A 559 17.28 -11.89 3.62
N HIS A 560 18.39 -11.19 3.78
CA HIS A 560 18.49 -9.99 4.62
C HIS A 560 19.55 -9.04 4.06
N VAL A 561 19.37 -7.74 4.31
CA VAL A 561 20.39 -6.72 4.00
C VAL A 561 20.62 -5.80 5.20
N ALA A 562 21.87 -5.71 5.63
CA ALA A 562 22.30 -4.82 6.69
C ALA A 562 22.55 -3.42 6.14
N ILE A 563 21.90 -2.44 6.76
CA ILE A 563 22.10 -1.03 6.42
C ILE A 563 23.40 -0.53 7.07
N PRO A 564 24.36 -0.01 6.29
CA PRO A 564 25.66 0.39 6.85
C PRO A 564 25.52 1.64 7.73
N PRO A 565 26.21 1.71 8.89
CA PRO A 565 26.18 2.90 9.75
C PRO A 565 26.62 4.19 9.06
N SER A 566 27.44 4.10 8.00
CA SER A 566 27.86 5.25 7.21
C SER A 566 26.69 5.95 6.52
N LEU A 567 25.61 5.22 6.18
CA LEU A 567 24.47 5.78 5.48
C LEU A 567 23.75 6.85 6.32
N GLN A 568 23.59 6.62 7.63
CA GLN A 568 22.98 7.61 8.50
C GLN A 568 23.76 8.93 8.47
N LYS A 569 25.10 8.86 8.57
CA LYS A 569 25.93 10.06 8.49
C LYS A 569 25.76 10.77 7.14
N GLU A 570 25.76 10.03 6.04
CA GLU A 570 25.56 10.56 4.69
C GLU A 570 24.19 11.23 4.52
N LEU A 571 23.15 10.65 5.10
CA LEU A 571 21.81 11.23 5.14
C LEU A 571 21.80 12.56 5.90
N LEU A 572 22.40 12.62 7.09
CA LEU A 572 22.50 13.86 7.87
C LEU A 572 23.25 14.96 7.12
N ASP A 573 24.34 14.59 6.44
CA ASP A 573 25.11 15.49 5.59
C ASP A 573 24.25 16.03 4.44
N LEU A 574 23.45 15.19 3.79
CA LEU A 574 22.53 15.57 2.71
C LEU A 574 21.34 16.42 3.18
N LEU A 575 20.80 16.15 4.38
CA LEU A 575 19.74 16.95 5.00
C LEU A 575 20.23 18.36 5.34
N PHE A 576 21.44 18.47 5.90
CA PHE A 576 22.10 19.75 6.12
C PHE A 576 22.29 20.50 4.79
N ILE A 577 22.78 19.81 3.76
CA ILE A 577 22.94 20.40 2.42
C ILE A 577 21.60 20.94 1.90
N ARG A 578 20.53 20.12 1.98
CA ARG A 578 19.20 20.47 1.49
C ARG A 578 18.67 21.74 2.14
N SER A 579 18.67 21.76 3.47
CA SER A 579 18.16 22.89 4.27
C SER A 579 18.98 24.17 4.10
N THR A 580 20.28 24.07 3.80
CA THR A 580 21.19 25.23 3.76
C THR A 580 21.41 25.80 2.37
N TYR A 581 21.46 24.96 1.32
CA TYR A 581 22.03 25.36 0.02
C TYR A 581 21.10 25.21 -1.18
N LEU A 582 19.97 24.50 -1.08
CA LEU A 582 19.24 24.03 -2.27
C LEU A 582 18.03 24.87 -2.68
N ASP A 583 18.00 26.16 -2.34
CA ASP A 583 16.85 27.04 -2.53
C ASP A 583 16.58 27.53 -3.97
N GLY A 584 17.39 27.23 -4.98
CA GLY A 584 17.15 27.71 -6.35
C GLY A 584 17.08 26.62 -7.41
N ALA A 585 16.76 27.03 -8.64
CA ALA A 585 16.53 26.14 -9.77
C ALA A 585 17.67 25.15 -10.01
N LEU A 586 17.31 23.92 -10.37
CA LEU A 586 18.23 22.86 -10.77
C LEU A 586 18.63 23.05 -12.24
N THR A 587 19.90 22.81 -12.55
CA THR A 587 20.38 22.60 -13.93
C THR A 587 21.15 21.31 -13.99
N VAL A 588 20.74 20.38 -14.85
CA VAL A 588 21.50 19.15 -15.11
C VAL A 588 22.60 19.47 -16.12
N LEU A 589 23.84 19.51 -15.65
CA LEU A 589 25.02 19.87 -16.43
C LEU A 589 25.42 18.76 -17.41
N SER A 590 25.34 17.50 -17.00
CA SER A 590 25.64 16.35 -17.86
C SER A 590 24.71 16.29 -19.07
N GLN A 591 23.44 16.68 -18.91
CA GLN A 591 22.45 16.76 -19.98
C GLN A 591 22.81 17.82 -21.05
N VAL A 592 23.52 18.88 -20.66
CA VAL A 592 23.91 19.98 -21.57
C VAL A 592 25.39 19.92 -21.97
N GLY A 593 26.00 18.75 -21.87
CA GLY A 593 27.38 18.52 -22.30
C GLY A 593 28.45 19.10 -21.36
N ARG A 594 28.22 19.07 -20.04
CA ARG A 594 29.17 19.58 -19.03
C ARG A 594 29.35 18.58 -17.87
N PRO A 595 30.57 18.14 -17.53
CA PRO A 595 31.87 18.53 -18.11
C PRO A 595 32.26 17.77 -19.38
N TYR A 596 31.54 16.70 -19.74
CA TYR A 596 31.74 15.89 -20.94
C TYR A 596 30.57 16.08 -21.91
N PRO A 597 30.74 15.81 -23.22
CA PRO A 597 29.62 15.74 -24.16
C PRO A 597 28.49 14.86 -23.62
N ALA A 598 27.23 15.22 -23.90
CA ALA A 598 26.08 14.55 -23.30
C ALA A 598 26.00 13.06 -23.68
N GLU A 599 26.47 12.74 -24.88
CA GLU A 599 26.61 11.38 -25.41
C GLU A 599 27.64 10.52 -24.64
N GLU A 600 28.60 11.14 -23.95
CA GLU A 600 29.66 10.48 -23.17
C GLU A 600 29.37 10.48 -21.66
N ALA A 601 28.21 10.98 -21.23
CA ALA A 601 27.84 11.11 -19.82
C ALA A 601 27.21 9.82 -19.22
N SER A 602 27.47 8.63 -19.79
CA SER A 602 26.89 7.37 -19.29
C SER A 602 27.36 6.99 -17.89
N ASP A 603 28.52 7.48 -17.46
CA ASP A 603 29.15 7.12 -16.18
C ASP A 603 29.07 8.23 -15.13
N VAL A 604 28.59 9.42 -15.52
CA VAL A 604 28.60 10.62 -14.67
C VAL A 604 27.32 11.43 -14.86
N TYR A 605 26.62 11.67 -13.76
CA TYR A 605 25.54 12.64 -13.69
C TYR A 605 25.97 13.85 -12.86
N VAL A 606 25.86 15.04 -13.45
CA VAL A 606 26.24 16.28 -12.78
C VAL A 606 25.06 17.23 -12.83
N ALA A 607 24.63 17.71 -11.68
CA ALA A 607 23.61 18.74 -11.59
C ALA A 607 24.06 19.88 -10.67
N ARG A 608 23.47 21.06 -10.83
CA ARG A 608 23.77 22.22 -9.99
C ARG A 608 22.50 22.91 -9.54
N ARG A 609 22.56 23.54 -8.37
CA ARG A 609 21.48 24.39 -7.85
C ARG A 609 21.94 25.85 -7.80
N LYS A 610 21.13 26.73 -8.38
CA LYS A 610 21.36 28.18 -8.31
C LYS A 610 21.16 28.62 -6.86
N ALA A 611 22.06 29.45 -6.33
CA ALA A 611 21.84 30.05 -5.01
C ALA A 611 20.85 31.22 -5.16
N MET A 612 19.82 31.29 -4.32
CA MET A 612 19.02 32.51 -4.19
C MET A 612 19.86 33.60 -3.50
N ARG A 613 19.81 34.85 -4.00
CA ARG A 613 20.31 35.99 -3.22
C ARG A 613 19.37 36.19 -2.04
N PRO A 614 19.87 36.44 -0.82
CA PRO A 614 18.98 36.74 0.31
C PRO A 614 18.09 37.94 -0.03
N SER A 615 16.78 37.77 0.14
CA SER A 615 15.80 38.87 0.05
C SER A 615 16.11 39.90 1.11
N LYS A 616 16.23 41.17 0.70
CA LYS A 616 16.55 42.31 1.56
C LYS A 616 15.60 42.42 2.76
N GLY A 617 16.16 42.54 3.95
CA GLY A 617 15.56 43.10 5.17
C GLY A 617 16.64 43.82 5.98
N PRO A 618 16.36 44.97 6.64
CA PRO A 618 17.39 45.95 6.96
C PRO A 618 18.02 45.71 8.33
N SER A 619 19.33 45.50 8.37
CA SER A 619 20.16 45.93 9.50
C SER A 619 21.62 46.04 9.08
N SER A 620 22.13 47.23 9.27
CA SER A 620 23.52 47.65 9.10
C SER A 620 24.45 46.82 9.98
N LEU A 621 25.40 46.12 9.37
CA LEU A 621 26.71 45.87 9.96
C LEU A 621 27.75 45.87 8.83
N SER A 622 28.46 46.98 8.77
CA SER A 622 29.69 47.13 8.00
C SER A 622 30.75 46.21 8.61
N THR A 623 31.05 45.11 7.92
CA THR A 623 32.34 44.43 8.08
C THR A 623 33.05 44.40 6.73
N THR A 624 34.07 45.23 6.62
CA THR A 624 35.10 45.17 5.59
C THR A 624 35.87 43.87 5.75
N ALA A 625 35.43 42.83 5.05
CA ALA A 625 36.24 41.67 4.73
C ALA A 625 35.74 41.12 3.39
N THR A 626 36.49 41.37 2.33
CA THR A 626 36.47 40.60 1.09
C THR A 626 36.87 39.16 1.40
N GLN A 627 35.93 38.35 1.88
CA GLN A 627 35.98 36.90 1.70
C GLN A 627 35.13 36.57 0.48
N GLN A 628 35.81 36.22 -0.61
CA GLN A 628 35.22 35.37 -1.64
C GLN A 628 34.53 34.20 -0.93
N LYS A 629 33.20 34.13 -1.00
CA LYS A 629 32.49 32.87 -0.81
C LYS A 629 32.88 32.00 -1.99
N ASP A 630 34.00 31.30 -1.86
CA ASP A 630 34.43 30.32 -2.83
C ASP A 630 33.29 29.34 -3.07
N SER A 631 32.96 29.16 -4.34
CA SER A 631 32.11 28.09 -4.82
C SER A 631 32.69 26.76 -4.34
N GLY A 632 32.11 26.19 -3.29
CA GLY A 632 32.47 24.86 -2.80
C GLY A 632 32.23 23.84 -3.91
N TRP A 633 33.32 23.33 -4.46
CA TRP A 633 33.31 22.15 -5.31
C TRP A 633 33.34 20.93 -4.39
N MET A 634 32.31 20.08 -4.42
CA MET A 634 32.44 18.74 -3.84
C MET A 634 33.29 17.91 -4.80
N ARG A 635 34.54 17.63 -4.40
CA ARG A 635 35.42 16.66 -5.07
C ARG A 635 35.59 15.45 -4.17
N PRO A 636 35.63 14.21 -4.70
CA PRO A 636 36.15 13.08 -3.94
C PRO A 636 37.63 13.35 -3.58
N ARG A 637 38.01 13.21 -2.31
CA ARG A 637 39.43 13.23 -1.88
C ARG A 637 40.16 12.07 -2.55
N MET A 638 41.25 12.37 -3.25
CA MET A 638 42.20 11.39 -3.77
C MET A 638 43.47 11.38 -2.92
N ASP A 639 43.40 10.82 -1.71
CA ASP A 639 44.59 10.60 -0.88
C ASP A 639 44.73 9.10 -0.56
N GLY A 640 45.44 8.35 -1.42
CA GLY A 640 45.77 6.93 -1.21
C GLY A 640 45.94 6.11 -2.52
N PRO A 641 46.67 4.96 -2.48
CA PRO A 641 46.91 4.12 -3.67
C PRO A 641 45.62 3.45 -4.21
N PRO A 642 45.58 3.03 -5.48
CA PRO A 642 44.35 2.86 -6.25
C PRO A 642 43.62 1.55 -5.94
N GLY A 643 42.44 1.66 -5.35
CA GLY A 643 41.47 0.58 -5.23
C GLY A 643 40.44 0.88 -4.15
N ARG A 644 39.19 1.14 -4.58
CA ARG A 644 38.00 1.52 -3.76
C ARG A 644 37.99 2.97 -3.27
N VAL A 645 37.20 3.81 -3.92
CA VAL A 645 36.74 5.09 -3.37
C VAL A 645 35.25 5.19 -3.67
N ARG A 646 34.42 4.98 -2.64
CA ARG A 646 32.97 5.21 -2.62
C ARG A 646 32.60 6.39 -1.70
N ASN A 647 33.56 7.22 -1.30
CA ASN A 647 33.35 8.22 -0.25
C ASN A 647 33.35 9.66 -0.79
N TRP A 648 32.33 10.39 -0.38
CA TRP A 648 32.23 11.84 -0.43
C TRP A 648 33.10 12.44 0.68
N SER A 649 33.84 13.50 0.39
CA SER A 649 34.56 14.25 1.42
C SER A 649 34.20 15.73 1.33
N MET A 650 33.68 16.30 2.41
CA MET A 650 33.58 17.74 2.60
C MET A 650 34.97 18.34 2.87
N PRO A 651 35.23 19.61 2.50
CA PRO A 651 36.37 20.38 3.00
C PRO A 651 36.39 20.49 4.52
#